data_AF-A0A9P4UBA7-F1
#
_entry.id   AF-A0A9P4UBA7-F1
#
_cell.length_a   1.000
_cell.length_b   1.000
_cell.length_c   1.000
_cell.angle_alpha   90.00
_cell.angle_beta   90.00
_cell.angle_gamma   90.00
#
_symmetry.space_group_name_H-M   'P 1'
#
loop_
_entity.id
_entity.type
_entity.pdbx_description
1 polymer ?
#
loop_
_entity_poly.entity_id
_entity_poly.type
_entity_poly.pdbx_seq_one_letter_code
_entity_poly.pdbx_strand_id
1 'polypeptide(L)'
;MPPRYRDSDIVASFNGKWISWLHTTVAYTAFIGALVAGLSLHWHKIVQNEFYGWPQEWFPSVSATIGDHYPERSIFQLFIALTSGPRFALVGLWYVLTRRPNSTLPKFILGVGIFRTLTCGGWTYITSTDDHDWHDIFMISYLVATIPWTFGVIALSPKNPTAVQYRKYLSGTFYATILPLIYFFIQHKVHHVAGAYTIYSFFEWALVLLDVGFDAVTMIEFQNFEIQVRDLKGISRGAGNKAVADAVLEKEKNSEARAVFDNRFSWFSLFDAAADVYTGFVFWSMLTSLGLCVWYFPLWHMGISGYEVLVMCTISPFFLSIRPLRYIVTKYVRICHLLSLSGLLAYLIKDPANRLFAVGFGVWMSCISWAATFYGERSQTHRLEARISAFAIGLILSSLAKFAFHTNNPIWPIMHGPNDGWNKTGLALAVVAVLTSTRSTASSGADLPAPGPTKGSATLTAFGIAGLFFSMHSLLSDSSTMILWVWEGYPVRGPLAVPHGAVTLLAMGFGLVIGLFTPSLARSWAFYGLGSVGAAVLTTSKHWTGYYGALVLAVYTMAAAPVLLGQAARHSPAKTFGIGFLVYNFLVLAHVWIVAYAFVPGGPLMREHTDWVMTAMMLCIGAGVFSVSAQPPSPKAKGKPKTPNPAARKQRAYYVYVLLFLELLTISVAYLRFPSYNYTPYHPETKSITAGIWTIHFSLDNDMWSSERRMRDVIRELEIDVMGLLESDLQRIIMGNRDTTQFLAEDLGMYVDFGPGPNKHTWGSALLSKFPIVNSTHHLLPSPVGELAPAIEATIDAYGELVDVFVFHSGQEEDPEDRRLQSEFLAARMKATPRPAILLSYLVTKPLQGNYHTYVGEKSGMRDIDPSDWDRWCEYILYKGLRRAAYARVSRSTITDTEIQVGKFVVGQPEGSNDVIPEAQVPEGLRFPALFRGQGVRGHRYHVFDEPRYYA
;
A
#
# COMPACT_ATOMS: atom_id res chain seq x y z
N MET A 1 5.54 -64.57 15.71
CA MET A 1 5.98 -64.14 14.36
C MET A 1 6.29 -62.64 14.42
N PRO A 2 7.47 -62.17 13.98
CA PRO A 2 7.70 -60.74 13.84
C PRO A 2 6.74 -60.16 12.78
N PRO A 3 6.28 -58.91 12.88
CA PRO A 3 5.38 -58.34 11.88
C PRO A 3 6.08 -58.32 10.52
N ARG A 4 5.45 -58.89 9.49
CA ARG A 4 5.89 -58.74 8.10
C ARG A 4 5.59 -57.30 7.66
N TYR A 5 6.54 -56.40 7.85
CA TYR A 5 6.46 -55.03 7.36
C TYR A 5 6.56 -55.00 5.84
N ARG A 6 5.64 -54.31 5.16
CA ARG A 6 5.69 -54.08 3.71
C ARG A 6 6.25 -52.68 3.44
N ASP A 7 7.03 -52.52 2.37
CA ASP A 7 7.56 -51.20 1.94
C ASP A 7 6.46 -50.16 1.66
N SER A 8 5.21 -50.62 1.49
CA SER A 8 4.02 -49.79 1.34
C SER A 8 3.71 -48.88 2.53
N ASP A 9 4.31 -49.11 3.69
CA ASP A 9 3.92 -48.41 4.92
C ASP A 9 4.78 -47.16 5.18
N ILE A 10 5.83 -46.93 4.39
CA ILE A 10 6.76 -45.80 4.53
C ILE A 10 6.18 -44.55 3.84
N VAL A 11 5.87 -43.50 4.60
CA VAL A 11 5.30 -42.23 4.11
C VAL A 11 6.37 -41.27 3.61
N ALA A 12 7.51 -41.24 4.31
CA ALA A 12 8.68 -40.46 3.92
C ALA A 12 9.93 -41.15 4.47
N SER A 13 11.02 -41.09 3.73
CA SER A 13 12.34 -41.45 4.24
C SER A 13 13.36 -40.39 3.90
N PHE A 14 14.28 -40.13 4.83
CA PHE A 14 15.40 -39.25 4.60
C PHE A 14 16.60 -39.68 5.44
N ASN A 15 17.80 -39.34 4.94
CA ASN A 15 19.04 -39.68 5.61
C ASN A 15 19.27 -38.77 6.84
N GLY A 16 19.72 -39.36 7.95
CA GLY A 16 19.95 -38.65 9.21
C GLY A 16 20.96 -37.50 9.11
N LYS A 17 21.88 -37.54 8.14
CA LYS A 17 22.87 -36.47 7.91
C LYS A 17 22.23 -35.09 7.68
N TRP A 18 21.01 -35.06 7.15
CA TRP A 18 20.29 -33.80 6.89
C TRP A 18 19.92 -33.06 8.17
N ILE A 19 19.77 -33.76 9.30
CA ILE A 19 19.54 -33.12 10.60
C ILE A 19 20.79 -32.38 11.08
N SER A 20 21.98 -32.98 10.90
CA SER A 20 23.25 -32.30 11.20
C SER A 20 23.51 -31.11 10.29
N TRP A 21 23.21 -31.23 8.99
CA TRP A 21 23.29 -30.11 8.04
C TRP A 21 22.34 -28.97 8.43
N LEU A 22 21.08 -29.30 8.71
CA LEU A 22 20.08 -28.30 9.08
C LEU A 22 20.46 -27.58 10.39
N HIS A 23 20.89 -28.32 11.42
CA HIS A 23 21.42 -27.73 12.65
C HIS A 23 22.58 -26.77 12.37
N THR A 24 23.60 -27.23 11.65
CA THR A 24 24.85 -26.49 11.45
C THR A 24 24.64 -25.24 10.59
N THR A 25 23.90 -25.36 9.49
CA THR A 25 23.63 -24.23 8.58
C THR A 25 22.80 -23.17 9.29
N VAL A 26 21.73 -23.56 10.00
CA VAL A 26 20.85 -22.59 10.67
C VAL A 26 21.57 -21.94 11.86
N ALA A 27 22.36 -22.70 12.63
CA ALA A 27 23.17 -22.15 13.72
C ALA A 27 24.21 -21.14 13.24
N TYR A 28 25.00 -21.46 12.20
CA TYR A 28 25.95 -20.50 11.63
C TYR A 28 25.27 -19.29 11.01
N THR A 29 24.08 -19.46 10.41
CA THR A 29 23.29 -18.34 9.89
C THR A 29 22.87 -17.39 11.00
N ALA A 30 22.55 -17.89 12.19
CA ALA A 30 22.22 -17.03 13.34
C ALA A 30 23.39 -16.09 13.69
N PHE A 31 24.58 -16.66 13.86
CA PHE A 31 25.79 -15.94 14.27
C PHE A 31 26.33 -15.00 13.16
N ILE A 32 26.45 -15.50 11.92
CA ILE A 32 26.93 -14.70 10.79
C ILE A 32 25.91 -13.64 10.41
N GLY A 33 24.61 -13.96 10.42
CA GLY A 33 23.55 -13.01 10.10
C GLY A 33 23.50 -11.85 11.09
N ALA A 34 23.63 -12.14 12.39
CA ALA A 34 23.72 -11.10 13.41
C ALA A 34 24.97 -10.24 13.26
N LEU A 35 26.13 -10.86 12.99
CA LEU A 35 27.37 -10.11 12.75
C LEU A 35 27.28 -9.19 11.53
N VAL A 36 26.78 -9.68 10.39
CA VAL A 36 26.62 -8.86 9.18
C VAL A 36 25.67 -7.70 9.44
N ALA A 37 24.54 -7.95 10.10
CA ALA A 37 23.59 -6.91 10.46
C ALA A 37 24.22 -5.86 11.40
N GLY A 38 24.86 -6.31 12.48
CA GLY A 38 25.52 -5.44 13.45
C GLY A 38 26.65 -4.60 12.84
N LEU A 39 27.52 -5.20 12.02
CA LEU A 39 28.57 -4.47 11.31
C LEU A 39 28.00 -3.46 10.29
N SER A 40 26.83 -3.72 9.71
CA SER A 40 26.22 -2.81 8.72
C SER A 40 25.42 -1.65 9.33
N LEU A 41 24.82 -1.85 10.50
CA LEU A 41 23.86 -0.91 11.09
C LEU A 41 24.39 -0.23 12.36
N HIS A 42 25.10 -0.98 13.21
CA HIS A 42 25.45 -0.55 14.57
C HIS A 42 26.94 -0.69 14.91
N TRP A 43 27.83 -0.73 13.91
CA TRP A 43 29.26 -1.00 14.09
C TRP A 43 29.90 -0.20 15.23
N HIS A 44 29.76 1.13 15.23
CA HIS A 44 30.33 1.99 16.28
C HIS A 44 29.83 1.67 17.68
N LYS A 45 28.59 1.17 17.81
CA LYS A 45 27.98 0.85 19.10
C LYS A 45 28.43 -0.51 19.62
N ILE A 46 28.49 -1.53 18.75
CA ILE A 46 28.82 -2.90 19.16
C ILE A 46 30.32 -3.14 19.39
N VAL A 47 31.20 -2.26 18.89
CA VAL A 47 32.66 -2.32 19.18
C VAL A 47 33.03 -1.53 20.44
N GLN A 48 32.10 -0.75 21.00
CA GLN A 48 32.34 0.01 22.21
C GLN A 48 32.21 -0.90 23.44
N ASN A 49 33.21 -0.87 24.31
CA ASN A 49 33.16 -1.52 25.62
C ASN A 49 33.11 -0.48 26.75
N GLU A 50 33.17 -0.96 28.00
CA GLU A 50 33.07 -0.15 29.22
C GLU A 50 34.16 0.92 29.35
N PHE A 51 35.33 0.73 28.72
CA PHE A 51 36.52 1.58 28.88
C PHE A 51 36.96 2.26 27.59
N TYR A 52 36.79 1.60 26.44
CA TYR A 52 37.32 2.03 25.14
C TYR A 52 36.30 1.82 24.01
N GLY A 53 36.42 2.62 22.97
CA GLY A 53 35.72 2.45 21.70
C GLY A 53 36.67 2.66 20.53
N TRP A 54 36.13 2.97 19.36
CA TRP A 54 36.95 3.34 18.20
C TRP A 54 37.81 4.58 18.52
N PRO A 55 39.12 4.61 18.18
CA PRO A 55 39.86 3.69 17.31
C PRO A 55 40.57 2.50 17.99
N GLN A 56 40.55 2.40 19.31
CA GLN A 56 41.27 1.35 20.04
C GLN A 56 40.61 -0.01 19.87
N GLU A 57 39.28 -0.03 19.83
CA GLU A 57 38.47 -1.25 19.64
C GLU A 57 37.70 -1.17 18.32
N TRP A 58 37.75 -2.25 17.55
CA TRP A 58 37.28 -2.25 16.16
C TRP A 58 36.61 -3.55 15.72
N PHE A 59 36.61 -4.59 16.56
CA PHE A 59 35.87 -5.82 16.31
C PHE A 59 34.97 -6.20 17.52
N PRO A 60 33.67 -6.46 17.30
CA PRO A 60 32.72 -6.65 18.39
C PRO A 60 32.78 -8.07 18.99
N SER A 61 32.45 -8.17 20.28
CA SER A 61 32.22 -9.45 20.95
C SER A 61 30.95 -10.14 20.43
N VAL A 62 30.85 -11.44 20.65
CA VAL A 62 29.64 -12.23 20.37
C VAL A 62 28.45 -11.66 21.14
N SER A 63 28.62 -11.41 22.44
CA SER A 63 27.54 -10.91 23.31
C SER A 63 27.01 -9.55 22.87
N ALA A 64 27.88 -8.60 22.55
CA ALA A 64 27.46 -7.27 22.05
C ALA A 64 26.74 -7.37 20.69
N THR A 65 27.18 -8.29 19.84
CA THR A 65 26.61 -8.48 18.50
C THR A 65 25.19 -9.06 18.52
N ILE A 66 24.85 -9.87 19.52
CA ILE A 66 23.59 -10.63 19.55
C ILE A 66 22.60 -10.17 20.63
N GLY A 67 23.04 -9.34 21.59
CA GLY A 67 22.24 -8.95 22.76
C GLY A 67 21.71 -7.52 22.75
N ASP A 68 22.39 -6.59 22.09
CA ASP A 68 22.24 -5.16 22.45
C ASP A 68 21.23 -4.39 21.58
N HIS A 69 21.11 -4.74 20.29
CA HIS A 69 20.46 -3.87 19.31
C HIS A 69 19.54 -4.61 18.33
N TYR A 70 18.47 -3.92 17.91
CA TYR A 70 17.60 -4.35 16.82
C TYR A 70 18.13 -3.78 15.49
N PRO A 71 18.20 -4.56 14.40
CA PRO A 71 17.59 -5.87 14.18
C PRO A 71 18.49 -7.10 14.42
N GLU A 72 19.79 -6.95 14.69
CA GLU A 72 20.74 -8.06 14.82
C GLU A 72 20.37 -9.07 15.92
N ARG A 73 19.89 -8.59 17.08
CA ARG A 73 19.34 -9.43 18.16
C ARG A 73 18.18 -10.30 17.67
N SER A 74 17.22 -9.71 16.95
CA SER A 74 16.06 -10.44 16.45
C SER A 74 16.42 -11.47 15.37
N ILE A 75 17.41 -11.16 14.53
CA ILE A 75 17.96 -12.11 13.55
C ILE A 75 18.57 -13.31 14.28
N PHE A 76 19.43 -13.07 15.28
CA PHE A 76 20.04 -14.14 16.08
C PHE A 76 18.97 -15.02 16.74
N GLN A 77 18.04 -14.40 17.48
CA GLN A 77 16.99 -15.10 18.22
C GLN A 77 16.08 -15.93 17.32
N LEU A 78 15.72 -15.42 16.13
CA LEU A 78 14.90 -16.15 15.16
C LEU A 78 15.61 -17.41 14.67
N PHE A 79 16.87 -17.29 14.24
CA PHE A 79 17.61 -18.44 13.69
C PHE A 79 18.01 -19.44 14.77
N ILE A 80 18.27 -19.01 16.02
CA ILE A 80 18.42 -19.95 17.14
C ILE A 80 17.09 -20.66 17.45
N ALA A 81 15.94 -19.97 17.38
CA ALA A 81 14.62 -20.60 17.49
C ALA A 81 14.46 -21.72 16.47
N LEU A 82 14.80 -21.45 15.21
CA LEU A 82 14.75 -22.42 14.11
C LEU A 82 15.76 -23.57 14.29
N THR A 83 16.89 -23.32 14.96
CA THR A 83 17.90 -24.32 15.28
C THR A 83 17.43 -25.31 16.36
N SER A 84 16.49 -24.92 17.22
CA SER A 84 16.02 -25.74 18.35
C SER A 84 15.52 -27.14 17.92
N GLY A 85 14.65 -27.22 16.91
CA GLY A 85 14.12 -28.49 16.38
C GLY A 85 15.23 -29.42 15.87
N PRO A 86 16.08 -28.97 14.91
CA PRO A 86 17.25 -29.72 14.46
C PRO A 86 18.20 -30.11 15.60
N ARG A 87 18.37 -29.25 16.60
CA ARG A 87 19.23 -29.51 17.77
C ARG A 87 18.71 -30.67 18.61
N PHE A 88 17.45 -30.64 19.02
CA PHE A 88 16.84 -31.74 19.78
C PHE A 88 16.84 -33.05 18.97
N ALA A 89 16.59 -32.96 17.65
CA ALA A 89 16.68 -34.11 16.77
C ALA A 89 18.10 -34.69 16.69
N LEU A 90 19.14 -33.83 16.61
CA LEU A 90 20.55 -34.26 16.63
C LEU A 90 20.90 -34.99 17.93
N VAL A 91 20.53 -34.42 19.08
CA VAL A 91 20.77 -35.03 20.40
C VAL A 91 20.01 -36.36 20.52
N GLY A 92 18.76 -36.41 20.08
CA GLY A 92 17.95 -37.63 20.09
C GLY A 92 18.50 -38.74 19.19
N LEU A 93 18.92 -38.40 17.97
CA LEU A 93 19.57 -39.33 17.07
C LEU A 93 20.91 -39.83 17.60
N TRP A 94 21.67 -38.96 18.26
CA TRP A 94 22.92 -39.35 18.91
C TRP A 94 22.69 -40.42 19.96
N TYR A 95 21.65 -40.28 20.79
CA TYR A 95 21.25 -41.30 21.74
C TYR A 95 20.84 -42.62 21.05
N VAL A 96 20.03 -42.54 19.99
CA VAL A 96 19.59 -43.73 19.24
C VAL A 96 20.78 -44.50 18.66
N LEU A 97 21.75 -43.78 18.08
CA LEU A 97 22.97 -44.35 17.52
C LEU A 97 23.86 -45.02 18.59
N THR A 98 23.96 -44.43 19.78
CA THR A 98 24.91 -44.85 20.82
C THR A 98 24.32 -45.79 21.87
N ARG A 99 22.99 -46.01 21.87
CA ARG A 99 22.29 -46.89 22.80
C ARG A 99 22.80 -48.33 22.70
N ARG A 100 23.30 -48.87 23.81
CA ARG A 100 23.70 -50.28 23.96
C ARG A 100 22.95 -50.94 25.13
N PRO A 101 22.61 -52.24 25.04
CA PRO A 101 22.08 -52.97 26.20
C PRO A 101 23.12 -52.92 27.33
N ASN A 102 22.66 -52.67 28.57
CA ASN A 102 23.46 -52.55 29.79
C ASN A 102 24.45 -51.35 29.90
N SER A 103 24.29 -50.28 29.11
CA SER A 103 25.06 -49.04 29.29
C SER A 103 24.19 -47.85 29.68
N THR A 104 24.57 -47.14 30.75
CA THR A 104 23.89 -45.91 31.23
C THR A 104 24.47 -44.63 30.62
N LEU A 105 25.70 -44.68 30.12
CA LEU A 105 26.42 -43.51 29.58
C LEU A 105 25.65 -42.81 28.43
N PRO A 106 25.08 -43.50 27.42
CA PRO A 106 24.26 -42.85 26.38
C PRO A 106 23.04 -42.08 26.93
N LYS A 107 22.40 -42.59 28.00
CA LYS A 107 21.26 -41.93 28.64
C LYS A 107 21.69 -40.67 29.40
N PHE A 108 22.85 -40.74 30.06
CA PHE A 108 23.44 -39.58 30.73
C PHE A 108 23.78 -38.48 29.71
N ILE A 109 24.44 -38.83 28.60
CA ILE A 109 24.79 -37.87 27.54
C ILE A 109 23.56 -37.29 26.84
N LEU A 110 22.49 -38.06 26.66
CA LEU A 110 21.19 -37.53 26.22
C LEU A 110 20.68 -36.42 27.16
N GLY A 111 20.69 -36.68 28.48
CA GLY A 111 20.30 -35.69 29.48
C GLY A 111 21.15 -34.43 29.45
N VAL A 112 22.48 -34.58 29.35
CA VAL A 112 23.42 -33.47 29.21
C VAL A 112 23.16 -32.67 27.93
N GLY A 113 22.90 -33.33 26.80
CA GLY A 113 22.60 -32.67 25.53
C GLY A 113 21.29 -31.87 25.55
N ILE A 114 20.25 -32.41 26.20
CA ILE A 114 18.98 -31.69 26.40
C ILE A 114 19.21 -30.47 27.31
N PHE A 115 19.89 -30.65 28.44
CA PHE A 115 20.20 -29.57 29.37
C PHE A 115 21.03 -28.46 28.70
N ARG A 116 22.05 -28.82 27.93
CA ARG A 116 22.85 -27.89 27.11
C ARG A 116 22.00 -27.15 26.08
N THR A 117 21.02 -27.83 25.47
CA THR A 117 20.12 -27.18 24.49
C THR A 117 19.18 -26.18 25.16
N LEU A 118 18.64 -26.51 26.33
CA LEU A 118 17.75 -25.61 27.09
C LEU A 118 18.49 -24.38 27.63
N THR A 119 19.70 -24.57 28.17
CA THR A 119 20.54 -23.48 28.67
C THR A 119 21.02 -22.55 27.55
N CYS A 120 21.23 -23.08 26.34
CA CYS A 120 21.47 -22.27 25.14
C CYS A 120 20.31 -21.32 24.82
N GLY A 121 19.08 -21.85 24.84
CA GLY A 121 17.88 -21.02 24.71
C GLY A 121 17.77 -19.98 25.82
N GLY A 122 18.11 -20.35 27.06
CA GLY A 122 18.14 -19.46 28.22
C GLY A 122 18.93 -18.18 27.98
N TRP A 123 20.23 -18.30 27.66
CA TRP A 123 21.09 -17.12 27.42
C TRP A 123 20.80 -16.41 26.08
N THR A 124 20.14 -17.07 25.13
CA THR A 124 19.73 -16.45 23.85
C THR A 124 18.53 -15.50 24.02
N TYR A 125 17.54 -15.88 24.84
CA TYR A 125 16.29 -15.11 25.00
C TYR A 125 16.31 -14.19 26.22
N ILE A 126 17.08 -14.54 27.26
CA ILE A 126 17.42 -13.64 28.36
C ILE A 126 18.77 -13.05 28.00
N THR A 127 18.78 -11.88 27.39
CA THR A 127 20.03 -11.23 26.97
C THR A 127 20.69 -10.53 28.16
N SER A 128 21.99 -10.26 28.05
CA SER A 128 22.75 -9.52 29.06
C SER A 128 22.21 -8.10 29.32
N THR A 129 21.47 -7.53 28.37
CA THR A 129 20.78 -6.24 28.55
C THR A 129 19.44 -6.36 29.27
N ASP A 130 18.78 -7.53 29.21
CA ASP A 130 17.49 -7.75 29.90
C ASP A 130 17.70 -8.15 31.37
N ASP A 131 18.59 -9.11 31.64
CA ASP A 131 18.92 -9.60 32.99
C ASP A 131 20.31 -10.26 32.97
N HIS A 132 21.31 -9.55 33.48
CA HIS A 132 22.71 -9.97 33.45
C HIS A 132 22.97 -11.25 34.27
N ASP A 133 22.31 -11.39 35.43
CA ASP A 133 22.57 -12.51 36.34
C ASP A 133 22.03 -13.82 35.78
N TRP A 134 20.80 -13.82 35.28
CA TRP A 134 20.22 -15.01 34.65
C TRP A 134 20.91 -15.37 33.34
N HIS A 135 21.30 -14.37 32.54
CA HIS A 135 22.09 -14.58 31.31
C HIS A 135 23.39 -15.35 31.61
N ASP A 136 24.17 -14.89 32.60
CA ASP A 136 25.43 -15.52 33.00
C ASP A 136 25.23 -16.93 33.55
N ILE A 137 24.19 -17.14 34.39
CA ILE A 137 23.86 -18.47 34.91
C ILE A 137 23.61 -19.46 33.77
N PHE A 138 22.83 -19.07 32.76
CA PHE A 138 22.54 -19.93 31.60
C PHE A 138 23.77 -20.16 30.72
N MET A 139 24.58 -19.14 30.49
CA MET A 139 25.83 -19.23 29.72
C MET A 139 26.87 -20.14 30.41
N ILE A 140 27.10 -19.94 31.70
CA ILE A 140 28.02 -20.79 32.49
C ILE A 140 27.51 -22.22 32.53
N SER A 141 26.22 -22.42 32.76
CA SER A 141 25.60 -23.76 32.76
C SER A 141 25.79 -24.48 31.41
N TYR A 142 25.67 -23.74 30.30
CA TYR A 142 25.94 -24.25 28.96
C TYR A 142 27.40 -24.68 28.79
N LEU A 143 28.36 -23.83 29.18
CA LEU A 143 29.79 -24.11 29.08
C LEU A 143 30.21 -25.29 29.96
N VAL A 144 29.72 -25.37 31.20
CA VAL A 144 29.97 -26.49 32.10
C VAL A 144 29.40 -27.78 31.53
N ALA A 145 28.16 -27.75 30.99
CA ALA A 145 27.54 -28.91 30.35
C ALA A 145 28.25 -29.35 29.05
N THR A 146 29.01 -28.45 28.41
CA THR A 146 29.80 -28.76 27.22
C THR A 146 30.94 -29.74 27.52
N ILE A 147 31.48 -29.74 28.74
CA ILE A 147 32.54 -30.68 29.17
C ILE A 147 32.07 -32.15 29.13
N PRO A 148 31.04 -32.57 29.90
CA PRO A 148 30.55 -33.94 29.85
C PRO A 148 29.95 -34.28 28.49
N TRP A 149 29.38 -33.32 27.75
CA TRP A 149 28.92 -33.54 26.37
C TRP A 149 30.09 -33.94 25.46
N THR A 150 31.16 -33.16 25.41
CA THR A 150 32.30 -33.38 24.51
C THR A 150 33.00 -34.70 24.80
N PHE A 151 33.35 -34.97 26.06
CA PHE A 151 34.01 -36.23 26.42
C PHE A 151 33.07 -37.44 26.25
N GLY A 152 31.79 -37.28 26.58
CA GLY A 152 30.80 -38.33 26.42
C GLY A 152 30.54 -38.69 24.96
N VAL A 153 30.44 -37.70 24.08
CA VAL A 153 30.30 -37.88 22.63
C VAL A 153 31.54 -38.57 22.06
N ILE A 154 32.76 -38.15 22.42
CA ILE A 154 33.99 -38.80 21.95
C ILE A 154 34.08 -40.26 22.46
N ALA A 155 33.71 -40.52 23.72
CA ALA A 155 33.74 -41.86 24.29
C ALA A 155 32.71 -42.81 23.65
N LEU A 156 31.56 -42.27 23.22
CA LEU A 156 30.49 -43.04 22.60
C LEU A 156 30.59 -43.12 21.06
N SER A 157 31.46 -42.32 20.44
CA SER A 157 31.64 -42.30 18.99
C SER A 157 31.88 -43.71 18.43
N PRO A 158 31.18 -44.11 17.36
CA PRO A 158 31.47 -45.33 16.63
C PRO A 158 32.92 -45.37 16.14
N LYS A 159 33.44 -46.56 15.80
CA LYS A 159 34.81 -46.75 15.28
C LYS A 159 34.97 -46.17 13.86
N ASN A 160 34.81 -44.86 13.71
CA ASN A 160 35.08 -44.10 12.50
C ASN A 160 36.31 -43.22 12.76
N PRO A 161 37.48 -43.54 12.16
CA PRO A 161 38.72 -42.84 12.47
C PRO A 161 38.65 -41.35 12.11
N THR A 162 37.96 -41.00 11.02
CA THR A 162 37.81 -39.62 10.52
C THR A 162 36.96 -38.77 11.46
N ALA A 163 35.80 -39.27 11.90
CA ALA A 163 34.92 -38.53 12.82
C ALA A 163 35.59 -38.29 14.19
N VAL A 164 36.25 -39.32 14.74
CA VAL A 164 36.97 -39.22 16.02
C VAL A 164 38.15 -38.25 15.92
N GLN A 165 38.88 -38.27 14.79
CA GLN A 165 39.99 -37.34 14.55
C GLN A 165 39.51 -35.88 14.52
N TYR A 166 38.46 -35.57 13.74
CA TYR A 166 37.90 -34.22 13.70
C TYR A 166 37.35 -33.77 15.04
N ARG A 167 36.65 -34.64 15.78
CA ARG A 167 36.18 -34.32 17.14
C ARG A 167 37.33 -33.96 18.08
N LYS A 168 38.42 -34.75 18.06
CA LYS A 168 39.61 -34.48 18.88
C LYS A 168 40.29 -33.16 18.53
N TYR A 169 40.41 -32.85 17.23
CA TYR A 169 40.97 -31.56 16.80
C TYR A 169 40.06 -30.40 17.21
N LEU A 170 38.76 -30.47 16.92
CA LEU A 170 37.81 -29.40 17.26
C LEU A 170 37.70 -29.18 18.77
N SER A 171 37.57 -30.25 19.56
CA SER A 171 37.52 -30.14 21.02
C SER A 171 38.87 -29.71 21.61
N GLY A 172 39.98 -30.24 21.09
CA GLY A 172 41.32 -29.87 21.52
C GLY A 172 41.61 -28.39 21.28
N THR A 173 41.28 -27.89 20.09
CA THR A 173 41.37 -26.47 19.75
C THR A 173 40.41 -25.64 20.59
N PHE A 174 39.16 -26.09 20.81
CA PHE A 174 38.19 -25.39 21.66
C PHE A 174 38.76 -25.14 23.06
N TYR A 175 39.24 -26.19 23.74
CA TYR A 175 39.82 -26.03 25.09
C TYR A 175 41.16 -25.29 25.09
N ALA A 176 41.97 -25.42 24.04
CA ALA A 176 43.21 -24.66 23.90
C ALA A 176 42.95 -23.16 23.76
N THR A 177 41.89 -22.76 23.03
CA THR A 177 41.47 -21.37 22.81
C THR A 177 40.97 -20.69 24.09
N ILE A 178 40.51 -21.45 25.10
CA ILE A 178 40.11 -20.89 26.40
C ILE A 178 41.28 -20.19 27.11
N LEU A 179 42.51 -20.71 26.98
CA LEU A 179 43.69 -20.13 27.64
C LEU A 179 43.99 -18.69 27.18
N PRO A 180 44.16 -18.40 25.87
CA PRO A 180 44.34 -17.02 25.41
C PRO A 180 43.06 -16.18 25.61
N LEU A 181 41.85 -16.76 25.53
CA LEU A 181 40.62 -16.04 25.83
C LEU A 181 40.64 -15.47 27.26
N ILE A 182 40.93 -16.31 28.27
CA ILE A 182 41.01 -15.88 29.68
C ILE A 182 42.10 -14.82 29.87
N TYR A 183 43.27 -15.03 29.25
CA TYR A 183 44.35 -14.05 29.31
C TYR A 183 43.90 -12.66 28.81
N PHE A 184 43.31 -12.59 27.61
CA PHE A 184 42.85 -11.32 27.03
C PHE A 184 41.61 -10.76 27.73
N PHE A 185 40.76 -11.61 28.31
CA PHE A 185 39.68 -11.18 29.19
C PHE A 185 40.23 -10.45 30.42
N ILE A 186 41.27 -10.97 31.08
CA ILE A 186 41.93 -10.31 32.22
C ILE A 186 42.61 -9.01 31.77
N GLN A 187 43.29 -9.01 30.62
CA GLN A 187 43.88 -7.78 30.07
C GLN A 187 42.84 -6.69 29.81
N HIS A 188 41.66 -7.07 29.31
CA HIS A 188 40.55 -6.16 29.09
C HIS A 188 39.87 -5.71 30.39
N LYS A 189 39.43 -6.64 31.25
CA LYS A 189 38.57 -6.34 32.41
C LYS A 189 39.31 -5.91 33.68
N VAL A 190 40.56 -6.32 33.86
CA VAL A 190 41.33 -6.02 35.09
C VAL A 190 42.44 -5.01 34.81
N HIS A 191 43.17 -5.19 33.71
CA HIS A 191 44.31 -4.32 33.38
C HIS A 191 43.95 -3.17 32.44
N HIS A 192 42.71 -3.12 31.93
CA HIS A 192 42.19 -2.09 31.03
C HIS A 192 43.16 -1.77 29.87
N VAL A 193 43.68 -2.80 29.22
CA VAL A 193 44.60 -2.62 28.07
C VAL A 193 43.80 -2.34 26.80
N ALA A 194 44.08 -1.21 26.14
CA ALA A 194 43.47 -0.84 24.87
C ALA A 194 43.72 -1.89 23.77
N GLY A 195 42.67 -2.31 23.05
CA GLY A 195 42.73 -3.32 21.98
C GLY A 195 42.64 -4.77 22.49
N ALA A 196 42.71 -5.01 23.80
CA ALA A 196 42.60 -6.35 24.37
C ALA A 196 41.19 -6.94 24.18
N TYR A 197 40.15 -6.10 24.15
CA TYR A 197 38.77 -6.54 23.93
C TYR A 197 38.58 -7.07 22.51
N THR A 198 39.10 -6.39 21.50
CA THR A 198 39.09 -6.87 20.11
C THR A 198 39.76 -8.23 19.97
N ILE A 199 40.91 -8.44 20.61
CA ILE A 199 41.62 -9.73 20.59
C ILE A 199 40.82 -10.81 21.33
N TYR A 200 40.25 -10.48 22.49
CA TYR A 200 39.32 -11.34 23.23
C TYR A 200 38.14 -11.78 22.34
N SER A 201 37.51 -10.85 21.64
CA SER A 201 36.37 -11.10 20.75
C SER A 201 36.69 -12.14 19.68
N PHE A 202 37.87 -12.12 19.06
CA PHE A 202 38.26 -13.14 18.08
C PHE A 202 38.27 -14.57 18.66
N PHE A 203 38.75 -14.72 19.89
CA PHE A 203 38.74 -16.02 20.56
C PHE A 203 37.34 -16.44 20.98
N GLU A 204 36.48 -15.50 21.36
CA GLU A 204 35.07 -15.77 21.68
C GLU A 204 34.28 -16.26 20.46
N TRP A 205 34.43 -15.58 19.32
CA TRP A 205 33.87 -16.03 18.04
C TRP A 205 34.44 -17.39 17.61
N ALA A 206 35.73 -17.63 17.82
CA ALA A 206 36.34 -18.93 17.53
C ALA A 206 35.74 -20.06 18.36
N LEU A 207 35.46 -19.85 19.66
CA LEU A 207 34.82 -20.86 20.51
C LEU A 207 33.44 -21.25 19.99
N VAL A 208 32.62 -20.27 19.60
CA VAL A 208 31.29 -20.54 19.01
C VAL A 208 31.41 -21.37 17.73
N LEU A 209 32.33 -21.00 16.85
CA LEU A 209 32.51 -21.71 15.58
C LEU A 209 32.96 -23.16 15.78
N LEU A 210 33.90 -23.37 16.70
CA LEU A 210 34.43 -24.69 17.06
C LEU A 210 33.36 -25.56 17.75
N ASP A 211 32.50 -24.96 18.57
CA ASP A 211 31.45 -25.65 19.29
C ASP A 211 30.34 -26.18 18.36
N VAL A 212 29.84 -25.33 17.46
CA VAL A 212 28.89 -25.75 16.41
C VAL A 212 29.56 -26.76 15.47
N GLY A 213 30.84 -26.54 15.14
CA GLY A 213 31.64 -27.44 14.30
C GLY A 213 31.79 -28.84 14.91
N PHE A 214 31.96 -28.94 16.23
CA PHE A 214 32.04 -30.22 16.94
C PHE A 214 30.76 -31.04 16.76
N ASP A 215 29.60 -30.40 16.85
CA ASP A 215 28.31 -31.06 16.64
C ASP A 215 28.05 -31.35 15.15
N ALA A 216 28.59 -30.55 14.23
CA ALA A 216 28.50 -30.80 12.78
C ALA A 216 29.14 -32.13 12.36
N VAL A 217 30.17 -32.62 13.07
CA VAL A 217 30.82 -33.92 12.79
C VAL A 217 29.83 -35.09 12.81
N THR A 218 28.71 -34.95 13.53
CA THR A 218 27.63 -35.97 13.51
C THR A 218 27.11 -36.29 12.10
N MET A 219 27.30 -35.42 11.10
CA MET A 219 26.95 -35.71 9.71
C MET A 219 27.64 -36.96 9.16
N ILE A 220 28.88 -37.22 9.56
CA ILE A 220 29.69 -38.38 9.13
C ILE A 220 29.18 -39.65 9.81
N GLU A 221 28.58 -39.54 10.99
CA GLU A 221 28.05 -40.67 11.74
C GLU A 221 26.60 -40.95 11.33
N PHE A 222 25.80 -39.91 11.07
CA PHE A 222 24.41 -40.00 10.65
C PHE A 222 24.21 -40.34 9.17
N GLN A 223 25.26 -40.26 8.33
CA GLN A 223 25.17 -40.71 6.94
C GLN A 223 24.76 -42.18 6.80
N ASN A 224 25.02 -42.98 7.84
CA ASN A 224 24.69 -44.40 7.90
C ASN A 224 23.31 -44.66 8.53
N PHE A 225 22.53 -43.60 8.84
CA PHE A 225 21.18 -43.69 9.40
C PHE A 225 20.14 -43.22 8.39
N GLU A 226 19.08 -44.00 8.22
CA GLU A 226 17.86 -43.57 7.51
C GLU A 226 16.70 -43.48 8.51
N ILE A 227 16.00 -42.36 8.49
CA ILE A 227 14.77 -42.17 9.27
C ILE A 227 13.60 -42.43 8.33
N GLN A 228 12.75 -43.39 8.71
CA GLN A 228 11.55 -43.75 7.97
C GLN A 228 10.32 -43.41 8.81
N VAL A 229 9.47 -42.52 8.30
CA VAL A 229 8.16 -42.22 8.88
C VAL A 229 7.17 -43.22 8.32
N ARG A 230 6.54 -44.03 9.17
CA ARG A 230 5.62 -45.11 8.75
C ARG A 230 4.19 -44.86 9.23
N ASP A 231 3.24 -45.11 8.35
CA ASP A 231 1.81 -45.03 8.63
C ASP A 231 1.26 -46.40 8.98
N LEU A 232 1.31 -46.72 10.27
CA LEU A 232 0.90 -48.04 10.77
C LEU A 232 -0.61 -48.28 10.67
N LYS A 233 -1.42 -47.24 10.43
CA LYS A 233 -2.89 -47.33 10.40
C LYS A 233 -3.51 -46.88 9.06
N GLY A 234 -2.69 -46.48 8.09
CA GLY A 234 -3.14 -46.01 6.77
C GLY A 234 -3.91 -44.68 6.80
N ILE A 235 -3.73 -43.85 7.83
CA ILE A 235 -4.48 -42.59 8.03
C ILE A 235 -3.92 -41.47 7.13
N SER A 236 -2.62 -41.48 6.89
CA SER A 236 -1.88 -40.41 6.18
C SER A 236 -1.83 -40.60 4.66
N ARG A 237 -2.10 -41.82 4.16
CA ARG A 237 -2.18 -42.10 2.71
C ARG A 237 -3.62 -42.00 2.23
N GLY A 238 -4.02 -40.80 1.81
CA GLY A 238 -5.24 -40.53 1.03
C GLY A 238 -5.26 -41.13 -0.39
N ALA A 239 -4.80 -42.36 -0.57
CA ALA A 239 -4.96 -43.13 -1.81
C ALA A 239 -4.86 -44.63 -1.50
N GLY A 240 -6.01 -45.33 -1.45
CA GLY A 240 -6.00 -46.79 -1.53
C GLY A 240 -7.31 -47.48 -1.16
N ASN A 241 -7.94 -47.16 -0.03
CA ASN A 241 -9.20 -47.77 0.37
C ASN A 241 -10.09 -46.71 1.04
N LYS A 242 -11.18 -46.34 0.35
CA LYS A 242 -12.22 -45.47 0.88
C LYS A 242 -12.72 -46.04 2.21
N ALA A 243 -12.44 -45.36 3.32
CA ALA A 243 -13.12 -45.64 4.58
C ALA A 243 -14.61 -45.32 4.40
N VAL A 244 -15.48 -46.19 4.90
CA VAL A 244 -16.95 -46.09 4.75
C VAL A 244 -17.51 -44.74 5.26
N ALA A 245 -16.79 -44.07 6.16
CA ALA A 245 -17.13 -42.71 6.63
C ALA A 245 -17.04 -41.64 5.52
N ASP A 246 -16.14 -41.79 4.54
CA ASP A 246 -16.02 -40.87 3.41
C ASP A 246 -17.15 -41.03 2.39
N ALA A 247 -17.77 -42.20 2.29
CA ALA A 247 -18.89 -42.47 1.39
C ALA A 247 -20.20 -41.82 1.87
N VAL A 248 -20.35 -41.65 3.19
CA VAL A 248 -21.49 -40.93 3.79
C VAL A 248 -21.29 -39.42 3.63
N LEU A 249 -20.07 -38.91 3.82
CA LEU A 249 -19.73 -37.51 3.54
C LEU A 249 -19.75 -37.17 2.04
N GLU A 250 -19.47 -38.12 1.12
CA GLU A 250 -19.61 -37.96 -0.34
C GLU A 250 -21.04 -37.61 -0.77
N LYS A 251 -22.06 -37.97 0.02
CA LYS A 251 -23.47 -37.67 -0.28
C LYS A 251 -23.89 -36.23 0.02
N GLU A 252 -23.17 -35.51 0.87
CA GLU A 252 -23.35 -34.06 1.14
C GLU A 252 -22.32 -33.17 0.41
N LYS A 253 -21.32 -33.77 -0.25
CA LYS A 253 -20.05 -33.18 -0.76
C LYS A 253 -20.12 -32.50 -2.15
N ASN A 254 -21.20 -31.77 -2.48
CA ASN A 254 -21.31 -31.02 -3.76
C ASN A 254 -21.03 -29.51 -3.63
N SER A 255 -20.13 -29.09 -2.75
CA SER A 255 -19.65 -27.69 -2.71
C SER A 255 -18.32 -27.57 -3.46
N GLU A 256 -18.34 -26.89 -4.61
CA GLU A 256 -17.12 -26.58 -5.37
C GLU A 256 -16.07 -25.84 -4.53
N ALA A 257 -16.50 -25.07 -3.51
CA ALA A 257 -15.65 -24.26 -2.66
C ALA A 257 -14.73 -25.08 -1.74
N ARG A 258 -15.23 -26.13 -1.06
CA ARG A 258 -14.40 -26.94 -0.13
C ARG A 258 -13.30 -27.70 -0.86
N ALA A 259 -13.60 -28.18 -2.05
CA ALA A 259 -12.73 -29.09 -2.75
C ALA A 259 -11.65 -28.37 -3.61
N VAL A 260 -11.61 -27.03 -3.58
CA VAL A 260 -10.47 -26.21 -4.00
C VAL A 260 -9.28 -26.37 -3.03
N PHE A 261 -9.53 -26.69 -1.76
CA PHE A 261 -8.50 -26.79 -0.71
C PHE A 261 -7.87 -28.20 -0.54
N ASP A 262 -8.35 -29.22 -1.27
CA ASP A 262 -7.92 -30.63 -1.12
C ASP A 262 -6.68 -31.05 -1.96
N ASN A 263 -6.11 -30.14 -2.77
CA ASN A 263 -5.03 -30.48 -3.71
C ASN A 263 -3.62 -30.27 -3.11
N ARG A 264 -2.64 -31.10 -3.55
CA ARG A 264 -1.22 -30.91 -3.18
C ARG A 264 -0.73 -29.51 -3.57
N PHE A 265 -0.32 -28.74 -2.56
CA PHE A 265 0.22 -27.39 -2.70
C PHE A 265 1.53 -27.37 -3.54
N SER A 266 1.77 -26.28 -4.25
CA SER A 266 2.92 -26.11 -5.15
C SER A 266 3.36 -24.65 -5.10
N TRP A 267 4.57 -24.42 -4.60
CA TRP A 267 5.16 -23.08 -4.54
C TRP A 267 5.29 -22.45 -5.92
N PHE A 268 5.72 -23.21 -6.94
CA PHE A 268 5.82 -22.71 -8.31
C PHE A 268 4.48 -22.20 -8.85
N SER A 269 3.39 -22.92 -8.60
CA SER A 269 2.06 -22.52 -9.09
C SER A 269 1.50 -21.31 -8.33
N LEU A 270 1.87 -21.12 -7.06
CA LEU A 270 1.58 -19.90 -6.33
C LEU A 270 2.37 -18.71 -6.89
N PHE A 271 3.67 -18.89 -7.18
CA PHE A 271 4.50 -17.86 -7.80
C PHE A 271 3.99 -17.46 -9.20
N ASP A 272 3.55 -18.43 -10.01
CA ASP A 272 2.94 -18.16 -11.32
C ASP A 272 1.64 -17.33 -11.17
N ALA A 273 0.77 -17.69 -10.21
CA ALA A 273 -0.45 -16.93 -9.93
C ALA A 273 -0.14 -15.51 -9.41
N ALA A 274 0.86 -15.36 -8.55
CA ALA A 274 1.31 -14.07 -8.05
C ALA A 274 1.90 -13.19 -9.17
N ALA A 275 2.71 -13.77 -10.07
CA ALA A 275 3.24 -13.07 -11.25
C ALA A 275 2.13 -12.61 -12.21
N ASP A 276 1.11 -13.43 -12.41
CA ASP A 276 -0.07 -13.07 -13.20
C ASP A 276 -0.83 -11.89 -12.58
N VAL A 277 -1.11 -11.96 -11.27
CA VAL A 277 -1.77 -10.87 -10.52
C VAL A 277 -0.95 -9.58 -10.58
N TYR A 278 0.37 -9.69 -10.43
CA TYR A 278 1.27 -8.54 -10.52
C TYR A 278 1.26 -7.91 -11.93
N THR A 279 1.16 -8.72 -12.98
CA THR A 279 0.99 -8.20 -14.35
C THR A 279 -0.32 -7.41 -14.48
N GLY A 280 -1.39 -7.86 -13.82
CA GLY A 280 -2.66 -7.13 -13.72
C GLY A 280 -2.53 -5.82 -12.93
N PHE A 281 -1.84 -5.85 -11.80
CA PHE A 281 -1.52 -4.65 -11.00
C PHE A 281 -0.77 -3.59 -11.82
N VAL A 282 0.20 -4.01 -12.64
CA VAL A 282 0.94 -3.11 -13.53
C VAL A 282 0.03 -2.44 -14.56
N PHE A 283 -0.91 -3.18 -15.16
CA PHE A 283 -1.91 -2.58 -16.07
C PHE A 283 -2.72 -1.50 -15.38
N TRP A 284 -3.29 -1.79 -14.20
CA TRP A 284 -4.11 -0.82 -13.47
C TRP A 284 -3.31 0.39 -13.01
N SER A 285 -2.06 0.19 -12.61
CA SER A 285 -1.15 1.27 -12.23
C SER A 285 -0.87 2.21 -13.41
N MET A 286 -0.63 1.67 -14.61
CA MET A 286 -0.44 2.50 -15.81
C MET A 286 -1.72 3.20 -16.24
N LEU A 287 -2.86 2.49 -16.29
CA LEU A 287 -4.14 3.08 -16.70
C LEU A 287 -4.57 4.23 -15.79
N THR A 288 -4.44 4.05 -14.47
CA THR A 288 -4.81 5.08 -13.47
C THR A 288 -3.86 6.28 -13.49
N SER A 289 -2.61 6.11 -13.93
CA SER A 289 -1.68 7.23 -14.08
C SER A 289 -1.91 8.09 -15.33
N LEU A 290 -2.61 7.57 -16.35
CA LEU A 290 -2.78 8.29 -17.63
C LEU A 290 -3.55 9.59 -17.44
N GLY A 291 -4.69 9.54 -16.74
CA GLY A 291 -5.52 10.72 -16.48
C GLY A 291 -4.72 11.81 -15.75
N LEU A 292 -3.96 11.40 -14.73
CA LEU A 292 -3.09 12.27 -13.94
C LEU A 292 -2.00 12.96 -14.76
N CYS A 293 -1.34 12.23 -15.66
CA CYS A 293 -0.33 12.82 -16.55
C CYS A 293 -0.95 13.71 -17.63
N VAL A 294 -2.16 13.40 -18.09
CA VAL A 294 -2.88 14.24 -19.06
C VAL A 294 -3.33 15.54 -18.41
N TRP A 295 -3.88 15.48 -17.19
CA TRP A 295 -4.49 16.63 -16.51
C TRP A 295 -3.50 17.77 -16.20
N TYR A 296 -2.21 17.44 -16.03
CA TYR A 296 -1.16 18.44 -15.87
C TYR A 296 -1.19 19.51 -16.99
N PHE A 297 -1.47 19.17 -18.24
CA PHE A 297 -1.42 20.17 -19.33
C PHE A 297 -2.58 21.17 -19.28
N PRO A 298 -3.86 20.75 -19.21
CA PRO A 298 -4.96 21.67 -19.02
C PRO A 298 -4.80 22.60 -17.82
N LEU A 299 -4.25 22.10 -16.71
CA LEU A 299 -4.08 22.87 -15.49
C LEU A 299 -3.10 24.04 -15.69
N TRP A 300 -1.96 23.83 -16.34
CA TRP A 300 -0.99 24.91 -16.59
C TRP A 300 -1.31 25.79 -17.81
N HIS A 301 -2.06 25.26 -18.79
CA HIS A 301 -2.51 26.03 -19.95
C HIS A 301 -3.84 26.76 -19.73
N MET A 302 -4.53 26.50 -18.62
CA MET A 302 -5.87 27.01 -18.30
C MET A 302 -6.86 26.80 -19.47
N GLY A 303 -6.83 25.60 -20.06
CA GLY A 303 -7.64 25.25 -21.23
C GLY A 303 -7.16 24.01 -21.98
N ILE A 304 -7.83 23.67 -23.08
CA ILE A 304 -7.46 22.50 -23.91
C ILE A 304 -6.11 22.74 -24.58
N SER A 305 -5.14 21.89 -24.28
CA SER A 305 -3.75 21.98 -24.75
C SER A 305 -3.45 21.16 -26.00
N GLY A 306 -4.32 20.21 -26.34
CA GLY A 306 -4.13 19.20 -27.39
C GLY A 306 -3.58 17.87 -26.87
N TYR A 307 -2.89 17.85 -25.73
CA TYR A 307 -2.38 16.61 -25.11
C TYR A 307 -3.50 15.68 -24.61
N GLU A 308 -4.71 16.21 -24.41
CA GLU A 308 -5.89 15.46 -23.97
C GLU A 308 -6.26 14.34 -24.95
N VAL A 309 -5.84 14.45 -26.22
CA VAL A 309 -6.02 13.39 -27.23
C VAL A 309 -5.36 12.06 -26.82
N LEU A 310 -4.35 12.07 -25.94
CA LEU A 310 -3.71 10.85 -25.46
C LEU A 310 -4.60 9.97 -24.58
N VAL A 311 -5.75 10.47 -24.09
CA VAL A 311 -6.79 9.62 -23.50
C VAL A 311 -7.22 8.50 -24.48
N MET A 312 -7.09 8.76 -25.79
CA MET A 312 -7.41 7.78 -26.83
C MET A 312 -6.42 6.62 -26.93
N CYS A 313 -5.30 6.61 -26.21
CA CYS A 313 -4.32 5.51 -26.28
C CYS A 313 -4.91 4.13 -25.91
N THR A 314 -5.98 4.09 -25.11
CA THR A 314 -6.67 2.86 -24.71
C THR A 314 -7.35 2.12 -25.87
N ILE A 315 -7.62 2.77 -27.02
CA ILE A 315 -8.33 2.17 -28.15
C ILE A 315 -7.46 1.23 -29.02
N SER A 316 -6.19 1.04 -28.65
CA SER A 316 -5.23 0.20 -29.38
C SER A 316 -5.72 -1.21 -29.78
N PRO A 317 -6.69 -1.87 -29.09
CA PRO A 317 -7.25 -3.13 -29.58
C PRO A 317 -7.93 -3.06 -30.96
N PHE A 318 -8.26 -1.88 -31.50
CA PHE A 318 -8.73 -1.76 -32.88
C PHE A 318 -7.74 -2.34 -33.91
N PHE A 319 -6.43 -2.29 -33.63
CA PHE A 319 -5.40 -2.86 -34.50
C PHE A 319 -5.49 -4.38 -34.62
N LEU A 320 -6.13 -5.07 -33.66
CA LEU A 320 -6.40 -6.51 -33.73
C LEU A 320 -7.50 -6.88 -34.75
N SER A 321 -8.11 -5.90 -35.42
CA SER A 321 -8.97 -6.12 -36.59
C SER A 321 -8.15 -6.57 -37.81
N ILE A 322 -6.90 -6.09 -37.90
CA ILE A 322 -5.94 -6.43 -38.95
C ILE A 322 -5.37 -7.82 -38.64
N ARG A 323 -5.71 -8.83 -39.46
CA ARG A 323 -5.36 -10.23 -39.18
C ARG A 323 -3.84 -10.47 -38.99
N PRO A 324 -2.94 -9.93 -39.83
CA PRO A 324 -1.50 -10.08 -39.60
C PRO A 324 -1.04 -9.50 -38.26
N LEU A 325 -1.52 -8.31 -37.89
CA LEU A 325 -1.18 -7.70 -36.60
C LEU A 325 -1.74 -8.50 -35.42
N ARG A 326 -2.99 -8.98 -35.52
CA ARG A 326 -3.57 -9.87 -34.50
C ARG A 326 -2.73 -11.12 -34.30
N TYR A 327 -2.30 -11.77 -35.38
CA TYR A 327 -1.42 -12.94 -35.32
C TYR A 327 -0.10 -12.62 -34.62
N ILE A 328 0.57 -11.53 -35.02
CA ILE A 328 1.86 -11.12 -34.45
C ILE A 328 1.73 -10.79 -32.97
N VAL A 329 0.76 -9.97 -32.58
CA VAL A 329 0.57 -9.54 -31.18
C VAL A 329 0.20 -10.73 -30.29
N THR A 330 -0.68 -11.62 -30.74
CA THR A 330 -1.06 -12.81 -29.94
C THR A 330 0.10 -13.81 -29.81
N LYS A 331 0.90 -13.99 -30.86
CA LYS A 331 2.07 -14.87 -30.84
C LYS A 331 3.22 -14.31 -29.98
N TYR A 332 3.46 -13.01 -30.06
CA TYR A 332 4.57 -12.31 -29.38
C TYR A 332 4.08 -11.42 -28.23
N VAL A 333 3.01 -11.82 -27.55
CA VAL A 333 2.36 -11.02 -26.50
C VAL A 333 3.32 -10.65 -25.36
N ARG A 334 4.35 -11.48 -25.09
CA ARG A 334 5.43 -11.16 -24.15
C ARG A 334 6.15 -9.86 -24.50
N ILE A 335 6.48 -9.66 -25.78
CA ILE A 335 7.19 -8.45 -26.23
C ILE A 335 6.27 -7.25 -26.02
N CYS A 336 4.99 -7.36 -26.34
CA CYS A 336 4.03 -6.28 -26.14
C CYS A 336 3.85 -5.92 -24.65
N HIS A 337 3.79 -6.91 -23.75
CA HIS A 337 3.78 -6.68 -22.30
C HIS A 337 5.09 -6.03 -21.81
N LEU A 338 6.25 -6.48 -22.28
CA LEU A 338 7.53 -5.85 -21.93
C LEU A 338 7.63 -4.40 -22.43
N LEU A 339 7.17 -4.13 -23.65
CA LEU A 339 7.10 -2.77 -24.20
C LEU A 339 6.16 -1.88 -23.38
N SER A 340 5.06 -2.42 -22.84
CA SER A 340 4.16 -1.65 -21.98
C SER A 340 4.83 -1.10 -20.72
N LEU A 341 5.91 -1.74 -20.24
CA LEU A 341 6.68 -1.27 -19.09
C LEU A 341 7.38 0.08 -19.32
N SER A 342 7.39 0.61 -20.55
CA SER A 342 7.76 2.01 -20.81
C SER A 342 6.97 2.99 -19.96
N GLY A 343 5.70 2.69 -19.66
CA GLY A 343 4.85 3.54 -18.81
C GLY A 343 5.34 3.60 -17.36
N LEU A 344 5.89 2.49 -16.84
CA LEU A 344 6.53 2.50 -15.51
C LEU A 344 7.91 3.16 -15.54
N LEU A 345 8.67 2.97 -16.62
CA LEU A 345 9.97 3.61 -16.84
C LEU A 345 9.89 5.13 -17.02
N ALA A 346 8.71 5.66 -17.34
CA ALA A 346 8.50 7.08 -17.61
C ALA A 346 8.89 7.99 -16.43
N TYR A 347 8.94 7.48 -15.20
CA TYR A 347 9.47 8.23 -14.04
C TYR A 347 10.95 8.66 -14.17
N LEU A 348 11.70 8.12 -15.13
CA LEU A 348 13.06 8.58 -15.44
C LEU A 348 13.07 9.81 -16.36
N ILE A 349 11.93 10.14 -16.98
CA ILE A 349 11.78 11.24 -17.93
C ILE A 349 11.39 12.49 -17.16
N LYS A 350 12.27 13.48 -17.17
CA LYS A 350 12.06 14.75 -16.47
C LYS A 350 11.04 15.65 -17.16
N ASP A 351 11.11 15.75 -18.48
CA ASP A 351 10.19 16.58 -19.25
C ASP A 351 8.74 16.03 -19.19
N PRO A 352 7.76 16.82 -18.72
CA PRO A 352 6.37 16.40 -18.58
C PRO A 352 5.75 15.84 -19.87
N ALA A 353 6.00 16.49 -21.03
CA ALA A 353 5.42 16.07 -22.30
C ALA A 353 5.93 14.70 -22.74
N ASN A 354 7.26 14.52 -22.72
CA ASN A 354 7.87 13.23 -23.05
C ASN A 354 7.48 12.12 -22.05
N ARG A 355 7.29 12.46 -20.77
CA ARG A 355 6.77 11.53 -19.76
C ARG A 355 5.37 11.06 -20.14
N LEU A 356 4.47 11.99 -20.48
CA LEU A 356 3.12 11.67 -20.92
C LEU A 356 3.12 10.78 -22.18
N PHE A 357 3.96 11.05 -23.19
CA PHE A 357 4.04 10.17 -24.37
C PHE A 357 4.52 8.75 -24.03
N ALA A 358 5.48 8.60 -23.13
CA ALA A 358 5.95 7.28 -22.68
C ALA A 358 4.88 6.50 -21.90
N VAL A 359 4.10 7.20 -21.06
CA VAL A 359 2.93 6.66 -20.35
C VAL A 359 1.84 6.26 -21.34
N GLY A 360 1.50 7.13 -22.30
CA GLY A 360 0.52 6.87 -23.36
C GLY A 360 0.90 5.66 -24.21
N PHE A 361 2.17 5.54 -24.60
CA PHE A 361 2.68 4.35 -25.29
C PHE A 361 2.61 3.09 -24.41
N GLY A 362 2.93 3.21 -23.12
CA GLY A 362 2.80 2.12 -22.15
C GLY A 362 1.37 1.59 -22.05
N VAL A 363 0.39 2.49 -21.87
CA VAL A 363 -1.04 2.15 -21.83
C VAL A 363 -1.52 1.57 -23.15
N TRP A 364 -1.11 2.16 -24.28
CA TRP A 364 -1.42 1.62 -25.62
C TRP A 364 -0.98 0.16 -25.74
N MET A 365 0.28 -0.13 -25.40
CA MET A 365 0.84 -1.47 -25.45
C MET A 365 0.18 -2.41 -24.44
N SER A 366 -0.23 -1.91 -23.27
CA SER A 366 -0.90 -2.72 -22.27
C SER A 366 -2.32 -3.11 -22.69
N CYS A 367 -3.12 -2.17 -23.20
CA CYS A 367 -4.49 -2.42 -23.68
C CYS A 367 -4.53 -3.46 -24.80
N ILE A 368 -3.63 -3.35 -25.79
CA ILE A 368 -3.56 -4.33 -26.89
C ILE A 368 -3.07 -5.70 -26.38
N SER A 369 -2.13 -5.73 -25.42
CA SER A 369 -1.59 -6.96 -24.87
C SER A 369 -2.62 -7.74 -24.06
N TRP A 370 -3.41 -7.06 -23.21
CA TRP A 370 -4.48 -7.70 -22.44
C TRP A 370 -5.63 -8.18 -23.31
N ALA A 371 -6.07 -7.37 -24.28
CA ALA A 371 -7.08 -7.80 -25.25
C ALA A 371 -6.61 -9.03 -26.05
N ALA A 372 -5.34 -9.05 -26.48
CA ALA A 372 -4.73 -10.20 -27.16
C ALA A 372 -4.58 -11.42 -26.24
N THR A 373 -4.26 -11.22 -24.96
CA THR A 373 -4.14 -12.28 -23.96
C THR A 373 -5.50 -12.97 -23.73
N PHE A 374 -6.56 -12.20 -23.48
CA PHE A 374 -7.91 -12.75 -23.32
C PHE A 374 -8.38 -13.47 -24.58
N TYR A 375 -8.10 -12.89 -25.75
CA TYR A 375 -8.43 -13.50 -27.03
C TYR A 375 -7.66 -14.82 -27.29
N GLY A 376 -6.36 -14.85 -27.01
CA GLY A 376 -5.50 -16.02 -27.24
C GLY A 376 -5.85 -17.20 -26.34
N GLU A 377 -6.25 -16.93 -25.10
CA GLU A 377 -6.60 -17.97 -24.12
C GLU A 377 -8.06 -18.47 -24.23
N ARG A 378 -8.89 -17.87 -25.09
CA ARG A 378 -10.33 -18.19 -25.22
C ARG A 378 -10.65 -19.65 -25.55
N SER A 379 -9.70 -20.36 -26.16
CA SER A 379 -9.83 -21.78 -26.50
C SER A 379 -9.78 -22.69 -25.27
N GLN A 380 -9.17 -22.22 -24.17
CA GLN A 380 -8.99 -22.95 -22.92
C GLN A 380 -9.65 -22.20 -21.76
N THR A 381 -10.90 -22.55 -21.45
CA THR A 381 -11.73 -21.84 -20.46
C THR A 381 -11.03 -21.63 -19.11
N HIS A 382 -10.29 -22.62 -18.61
CA HIS A 382 -9.59 -22.52 -17.32
C HIS A 382 -8.43 -21.51 -17.32
N ARG A 383 -7.70 -21.39 -18.44
CA ARG A 383 -6.62 -20.40 -18.57
C ARG A 383 -7.19 -19.00 -18.75
N LEU A 384 -8.23 -18.84 -19.55
CA LEU A 384 -8.93 -17.57 -19.69
C LEU A 384 -9.45 -17.08 -18.34
N GLU A 385 -10.10 -17.96 -17.57
CA GLU A 385 -10.56 -17.65 -16.21
C GLU A 385 -9.40 -17.20 -15.33
N ALA A 386 -8.27 -17.92 -15.33
CA ALA A 386 -7.08 -17.54 -14.59
C ALA A 386 -6.54 -16.14 -14.96
N ARG A 387 -6.48 -15.79 -16.26
CA ARG A 387 -6.06 -14.44 -16.71
C ARG A 387 -7.03 -13.35 -16.26
N ILE A 388 -8.32 -13.63 -16.32
CA ILE A 388 -9.38 -12.72 -15.88
C ILE A 388 -9.32 -12.53 -14.37
N SER A 389 -9.14 -13.60 -13.58
CA SER A 389 -8.94 -13.53 -12.14
C SER A 389 -7.69 -12.72 -11.81
N ALA A 390 -6.58 -12.98 -12.50
CA ALA A 390 -5.34 -12.22 -12.33
C ALA A 390 -5.54 -10.71 -12.57
N PHE A 391 -6.25 -10.36 -13.64
CA PHE A 391 -6.56 -8.99 -14.01
C PHE A 391 -7.43 -8.28 -12.95
N ALA A 392 -8.47 -8.96 -12.46
CA ALA A 392 -9.39 -8.43 -11.45
C ALA A 392 -8.74 -8.33 -10.06
N ILE A 393 -7.96 -9.32 -9.65
CA ILE A 393 -7.17 -9.27 -8.40
C ILE A 393 -6.07 -8.22 -8.52
N GLY A 394 -5.53 -7.99 -9.72
CA GLY A 394 -4.60 -6.89 -10.00
C GLY A 394 -5.18 -5.51 -9.67
N LEU A 395 -6.49 -5.29 -9.92
CA LEU A 395 -7.17 -4.06 -9.50
C LEU A 395 -7.23 -3.96 -7.97
N ILE A 396 -7.62 -5.05 -7.30
CA ILE A 396 -7.66 -5.12 -5.83
C ILE A 396 -6.27 -4.83 -5.25
N LEU A 397 -5.21 -5.42 -5.81
CA LEU A 397 -3.84 -5.14 -5.41
C LEU A 397 -3.44 -3.67 -5.68
N SER A 398 -3.88 -3.07 -6.78
CA SER A 398 -3.62 -1.66 -7.08
C SER A 398 -4.31 -0.73 -6.08
N SER A 399 -5.57 -1.01 -5.76
CA SER A 399 -6.36 -0.26 -4.80
C SER A 399 -5.85 -0.45 -3.36
N LEU A 400 -5.42 -1.67 -3.00
CA LEU A 400 -4.74 -1.95 -1.73
C LEU A 400 -3.37 -1.27 -1.65
N ALA A 401 -2.58 -1.24 -2.73
CA ALA A 401 -1.33 -0.51 -2.75
C ALA A 401 -1.57 0.97 -2.49
N LYS A 402 -2.57 1.58 -3.15
CA LYS A 402 -3.00 2.95 -2.84
C LYS A 402 -3.45 3.09 -1.38
N PHE A 403 -4.26 2.17 -0.86
CA PHE A 403 -4.67 2.15 0.53
C PHE A 403 -3.49 1.98 1.52
N ALA A 404 -2.39 1.34 1.15
CA ALA A 404 -1.20 1.26 2.00
C ALA A 404 -0.32 2.51 1.91
N PHE A 405 -0.34 3.20 0.76
CA PHE A 405 0.50 4.35 0.45
C PHE A 405 -0.31 5.66 0.38
N HIS A 406 -1.27 5.83 1.28
CA HIS A 406 -2.08 7.05 1.44
C HIS A 406 -2.67 7.55 0.11
N THR A 407 -3.32 6.65 -0.62
CA THR A 407 -3.97 6.83 -1.93
C THR A 407 -3.05 7.04 -3.14
N ASN A 408 -1.73 7.13 -2.96
CA ASN A 408 -0.79 7.14 -4.08
C ASN A 408 -0.40 5.71 -4.50
N ASN A 409 -0.32 5.45 -5.80
CA ASN A 409 0.25 4.19 -6.27
C ASN A 409 1.78 4.33 -6.33
N PRO A 410 2.54 3.50 -5.59
CA PRO A 410 3.98 3.71 -5.43
C PRO A 410 4.78 3.48 -6.71
N ILE A 411 4.19 2.93 -7.78
CA ILE A 411 4.87 2.71 -9.06
C ILE A 411 4.37 3.64 -10.17
N TRP A 412 3.57 4.66 -9.84
CA TRP A 412 3.15 5.67 -10.80
C TRP A 412 4.34 6.46 -11.37
N PRO A 413 4.24 6.93 -12.63
CA PRO A 413 5.28 7.70 -13.30
C PRO A 413 5.51 9.09 -12.69
N ILE A 414 4.59 9.59 -11.86
CA ILE A 414 4.73 10.84 -11.09
C ILE A 414 5.37 10.64 -9.71
N MET A 415 5.78 9.41 -9.40
CA MET A 415 6.48 9.05 -8.17
C MET A 415 7.96 8.80 -8.46
N HIS A 416 8.80 9.02 -7.45
CA HIS A 416 10.24 8.79 -7.45
C HIS A 416 10.75 8.63 -6.00
N GLY A 417 12.01 8.21 -5.81
CA GLY A 417 12.57 7.95 -4.48
C GLY A 417 12.28 9.04 -3.42
N PRO A 418 12.54 10.33 -3.69
CA PRO A 418 12.26 11.40 -2.71
C PRO A 418 10.79 11.67 -2.35
N ASN A 419 9.80 11.17 -3.10
CA ASN A 419 8.38 11.28 -2.76
C ASN A 419 7.74 9.90 -2.51
N ASP A 420 8.54 8.94 -2.03
CA ASP A 420 8.16 7.56 -1.69
C ASP A 420 7.77 6.65 -2.87
N GLY A 421 8.27 6.96 -4.07
CA GLY A 421 8.16 6.07 -5.24
C GLY A 421 9.00 4.80 -5.14
N TRP A 422 8.37 3.65 -5.40
CA TRP A 422 9.00 2.32 -5.48
C TRP A 422 9.21 1.87 -6.93
N ASN A 423 9.33 2.82 -7.88
CA ASN A 423 9.37 2.54 -9.32
C ASN A 423 10.43 1.51 -9.73
N LYS A 424 11.64 1.55 -9.14
CA LYS A 424 12.72 0.60 -9.43
C LYS A 424 12.33 -0.83 -9.07
N THR A 425 11.87 -1.03 -7.82
CA THR A 425 11.42 -2.33 -7.32
C THR A 425 10.19 -2.80 -8.11
N GLY A 426 9.25 -1.90 -8.34
CA GLY A 426 8.05 -2.16 -9.12
C GLY A 426 8.35 -2.65 -10.53
N LEU A 427 9.25 -1.97 -11.22
CA LEU A 427 9.70 -2.35 -12.56
C LEU A 427 10.43 -3.69 -12.56
N ALA A 428 11.34 -3.94 -11.61
CA ALA A 428 12.06 -5.20 -11.52
C ALA A 428 11.09 -6.39 -11.33
N LEU A 429 10.13 -6.25 -10.44
CA LEU A 429 9.06 -7.23 -10.24
C LEU A 429 8.18 -7.35 -11.49
N ALA A 430 7.88 -6.25 -12.18
CA ALA A 430 7.09 -6.27 -13.42
C ALA A 430 7.78 -7.06 -14.54
N VAL A 431 9.10 -6.90 -14.71
CA VAL A 431 9.88 -7.68 -15.68
C VAL A 431 9.80 -9.17 -15.35
N VAL A 432 10.05 -9.55 -14.09
CA VAL A 432 9.97 -10.96 -13.65
C VAL A 432 8.55 -11.51 -13.81
N ALA A 433 7.54 -10.71 -13.46
CA ALA A 433 6.14 -11.07 -13.59
C ALA A 433 5.75 -11.33 -15.04
N VAL A 434 6.08 -10.42 -15.97
CA VAL A 434 5.81 -10.58 -17.41
C VAL A 434 6.54 -11.79 -17.99
N LEU A 435 7.81 -12.00 -17.63
CA LEU A 435 8.59 -13.15 -18.09
C LEU A 435 8.06 -14.49 -17.57
N THR A 436 7.33 -14.49 -16.46
CA THR A 436 6.73 -15.67 -15.85
C THR A 436 5.31 -15.90 -16.36
N SER A 437 4.47 -14.87 -16.34
CA SER A 437 3.07 -14.91 -16.77
C SER A 437 2.93 -15.32 -18.24
N THR A 438 3.90 -14.95 -19.08
CA THR A 438 3.88 -15.25 -20.53
C THR A 438 4.68 -16.50 -20.93
N ARG A 439 5.06 -17.39 -20.00
CA ARG A 439 5.82 -18.63 -20.33
C ARG A 439 5.01 -19.65 -21.11
N SER A 440 3.72 -19.79 -20.78
CA SER A 440 2.87 -20.86 -21.28
C SER A 440 1.59 -20.34 -21.92
N THR A 441 1.67 -19.32 -22.78
CA THR A 441 0.51 -18.82 -23.52
C THR A 441 -0.03 -19.88 -24.47
N ALA A 442 -1.35 -20.11 -24.46
CA ALA A 442 -1.98 -21.16 -25.27
C ALA A 442 -1.87 -20.92 -26.78
N SER A 443 -1.67 -19.68 -27.22
CA SER A 443 -1.68 -19.33 -28.64
C SER A 443 -0.32 -19.52 -29.30
N SER A 444 -0.20 -20.56 -30.13
CA SER A 444 0.82 -20.69 -31.18
C SER A 444 0.62 -19.69 -32.35
N GLY A 445 -0.09 -18.59 -32.12
CA GLY A 445 -0.59 -17.66 -33.15
C GLY A 445 -1.84 -18.16 -33.91
N ALA A 446 -2.38 -19.34 -33.62
CA ALA A 446 -3.59 -19.82 -34.30
C ALA A 446 -4.87 -19.13 -33.76
N ASP A 447 -5.74 -18.63 -34.66
CA ASP A 447 -7.09 -18.13 -34.36
C ASP A 447 -8.02 -19.30 -33.94
N LEU A 448 -7.70 -19.99 -32.84
CA LEU A 448 -8.51 -21.10 -32.34
C LEU A 448 -9.86 -20.58 -31.84
N PRO A 449 -10.99 -21.19 -32.21
CA PRO A 449 -12.31 -20.74 -31.78
C PRO A 449 -12.52 -21.02 -30.28
N ALA A 450 -13.37 -20.20 -29.64
CA ALA A 450 -13.81 -20.46 -28.27
C ALA A 450 -14.69 -21.73 -28.22
N PRO A 451 -14.67 -22.51 -27.12
CA PRO A 451 -15.50 -23.70 -26.99
C PRO A 451 -17.00 -23.36 -27.02
N GLY A 452 -17.77 -24.14 -27.79
CA GLY A 452 -19.22 -24.02 -27.91
C GLY A 452 -19.70 -22.87 -28.81
N PRO A 453 -21.02 -22.67 -28.96
CA PRO A 453 -21.57 -21.63 -29.82
C PRO A 453 -21.25 -20.23 -29.28
N THR A 454 -20.97 -19.28 -30.17
CA THR A 454 -20.80 -17.86 -29.81
C THR A 454 -22.08 -17.11 -30.12
N LYS A 455 -22.98 -16.99 -29.13
CA LYS A 455 -24.21 -16.18 -29.21
C LYS A 455 -24.04 -14.80 -28.55
N GLY A 456 -25.02 -13.92 -28.72
CA GLY A 456 -24.97 -12.54 -28.23
C GLY A 456 -24.34 -11.56 -29.22
N SER A 457 -24.54 -10.27 -28.98
CA SER A 457 -24.05 -9.20 -29.85
C SER A 457 -22.66 -8.75 -29.43
N ALA A 458 -21.71 -8.71 -30.37
CA ALA A 458 -20.37 -8.20 -30.10
C ALA A 458 -20.38 -6.72 -29.68
N THR A 459 -21.27 -5.90 -30.27
CA THR A 459 -21.39 -4.47 -29.95
C THR A 459 -21.97 -4.24 -28.57
N LEU A 460 -23.04 -4.96 -28.19
CA LEU A 460 -23.59 -4.85 -26.84
C LEU A 460 -22.60 -5.36 -25.77
N THR A 461 -21.80 -6.37 -26.11
CA THR A 461 -20.69 -6.82 -25.27
C THR A 461 -19.63 -5.73 -25.12
N ALA A 462 -19.34 -4.96 -26.18
CA ALA A 462 -18.42 -3.83 -26.13
C ALA A 462 -18.90 -2.73 -25.17
N PHE A 463 -20.19 -2.40 -25.19
CA PHE A 463 -20.78 -1.50 -24.19
C PHE A 463 -20.65 -2.07 -22.78
N GLY A 464 -20.88 -3.38 -22.60
CA GLY A 464 -20.62 -4.07 -21.34
C GLY A 464 -19.19 -3.88 -20.81
N ILE A 465 -18.20 -4.01 -21.70
CA ILE A 465 -16.79 -3.76 -21.37
C ILE A 465 -16.54 -2.28 -21.04
N ALA A 466 -17.13 -1.36 -21.79
CA ALA A 466 -17.01 0.07 -21.53
C ALA A 466 -17.48 0.44 -20.13
N GLY A 467 -18.71 0.03 -19.77
CA GLY A 467 -19.30 0.30 -18.46
C GLY A 467 -18.55 -0.39 -17.33
N LEU A 468 -18.06 -1.63 -17.54
CA LEU A 468 -17.26 -2.36 -16.55
C LEU A 468 -15.91 -1.70 -16.26
N PHE A 469 -15.16 -1.35 -17.31
CA PHE A 469 -13.86 -0.68 -17.13
C PHE A 469 -14.04 0.71 -16.53
N PHE A 470 -15.08 1.44 -16.94
CA PHE A 470 -15.40 2.74 -16.38
C PHE A 470 -15.72 2.61 -14.89
N SER A 471 -16.62 1.71 -14.49
CA SER A 471 -16.97 1.53 -13.06
C SER A 471 -15.79 1.08 -12.21
N MET A 472 -14.96 0.17 -12.71
CA MET A 472 -13.74 -0.26 -12.03
C MET A 472 -12.75 0.91 -11.86
N HIS A 473 -12.61 1.77 -12.87
CA HIS A 473 -11.68 2.88 -12.82
C HIS A 473 -12.22 4.04 -11.98
N SER A 474 -13.44 4.53 -12.24
CA SER A 474 -14.01 5.70 -11.56
C SER A 474 -14.38 5.43 -10.11
N LEU A 475 -14.73 4.20 -9.72
CA LEU A 475 -15.26 3.92 -8.38
C LEU A 475 -14.40 2.98 -7.53
N LEU A 476 -13.60 2.09 -8.14
CA LEU A 476 -12.92 1.00 -7.42
C LEU A 476 -11.38 1.06 -7.50
N SER A 477 -10.82 2.00 -8.25
CA SER A 477 -9.35 2.16 -8.35
C SER A 477 -8.73 2.85 -7.13
N ASP A 478 -9.55 3.29 -6.19
CA ASP A 478 -9.18 3.65 -4.82
C ASP A 478 -10.28 3.24 -3.86
N SER A 479 -9.92 2.85 -2.63
CA SER A 479 -10.88 2.36 -1.65
C SER A 479 -11.75 3.45 -1.02
N SER A 480 -11.34 4.72 -1.13
CA SER A 480 -11.97 5.87 -0.49
C SER A 480 -12.82 6.74 -1.43
N THR A 481 -12.78 6.52 -2.76
CA THR A 481 -13.57 7.30 -3.73
C THR A 481 -15.06 7.33 -3.37
N MET A 482 -15.71 6.18 -3.23
CA MET A 482 -17.14 6.13 -2.91
C MET A 482 -17.46 6.54 -1.46
N ILE A 483 -16.47 6.54 -0.55
CA ILE A 483 -16.62 7.07 0.81
C ILE A 483 -16.76 8.59 0.75
N LEU A 484 -15.94 9.25 -0.08
CA LEU A 484 -15.97 10.71 -0.24
C LEU A 484 -17.23 11.20 -0.95
N TRP A 485 -17.88 10.37 -1.78
CA TRP A 485 -19.20 10.72 -2.36
C TRP A 485 -20.31 10.88 -1.32
N VAL A 486 -20.18 10.21 -0.17
CA VAL A 486 -21.20 10.17 0.89
C VAL A 486 -20.78 10.95 2.15
N TRP A 487 -19.64 11.63 2.08
CA TRP A 487 -19.09 12.49 3.12
C TRP A 487 -19.83 13.84 3.16
N GLU A 488 -20.09 14.34 4.37
CA GLU A 488 -20.82 15.59 4.61
C GLU A 488 -20.27 16.34 5.85
N GLY A 489 -19.01 16.10 6.22
CA GLY A 489 -18.36 16.80 7.34
C GLY A 489 -18.63 16.23 8.74
N TYR A 490 -18.46 17.08 9.76
CA TYR A 490 -18.57 16.77 11.18
C TYR A 490 -19.91 17.21 11.77
N PRO A 491 -20.44 16.52 12.81
CA PRO A 491 -19.91 15.27 13.38
C PRO A 491 -19.97 14.12 12.38
N VAL A 492 -18.98 13.24 12.40
CA VAL A 492 -18.86 12.13 11.45
C VAL A 492 -20.05 11.17 11.60
N ARG A 493 -20.89 11.09 10.56
CA ARG A 493 -22.10 10.24 10.50
C ARG A 493 -21.99 9.09 9.52
N GLY A 494 -20.88 8.99 8.79
CA GLY A 494 -20.67 8.03 7.70
C GLY A 494 -19.36 7.27 7.81
N PRO A 495 -19.00 6.50 6.78
CA PRO A 495 -17.69 5.86 6.71
C PRO A 495 -16.56 6.89 6.63
N LEU A 496 -15.37 6.45 7.07
CA LEU A 496 -14.09 7.15 6.96
C LEU A 496 -13.15 6.38 6.04
N ALA A 497 -12.23 7.07 5.35
CA ALA A 497 -11.25 6.44 4.47
C ALA A 497 -10.49 5.28 5.16
N VAL A 498 -10.09 5.48 6.42
CA VAL A 498 -9.56 4.42 7.30
C VAL A 498 -10.46 4.32 8.54
N PRO A 499 -10.90 3.12 8.96
CA PRO A 499 -10.59 1.80 8.39
C PRO A 499 -11.51 1.37 7.24
N HIS A 500 -12.56 2.13 6.90
CA HIS A 500 -13.66 1.61 6.08
C HIS A 500 -13.29 1.36 4.61
N GLY A 501 -12.20 1.96 4.10
CA GLY A 501 -11.63 1.57 2.81
C GLY A 501 -11.34 0.07 2.71
N ALA A 502 -10.98 -0.59 3.82
CA ALA A 502 -10.84 -2.04 3.88
C ALA A 502 -12.15 -2.79 3.58
N VAL A 503 -13.30 -2.25 3.99
CA VAL A 503 -14.62 -2.85 3.72
C VAL A 503 -14.95 -2.79 2.23
N THR A 504 -14.56 -1.70 1.55
CA THR A 504 -14.68 -1.60 0.08
C THR A 504 -13.84 -2.68 -0.61
N LEU A 505 -12.59 -2.87 -0.18
CA LEU A 505 -11.70 -3.91 -0.74
C LEU A 505 -12.22 -5.33 -0.49
N LEU A 506 -12.69 -5.62 0.73
CA LEU A 506 -13.33 -6.90 1.07
C LEU A 506 -14.58 -7.17 0.21
N ALA A 507 -15.38 -6.12 -0.06
CA ALA A 507 -16.53 -6.21 -0.94
C ALA A 507 -16.12 -6.50 -2.39
N MET A 508 -15.02 -5.93 -2.87
CA MET A 508 -14.45 -6.24 -4.19
C MET A 508 -14.03 -7.71 -4.28
N GLY A 509 -13.31 -8.22 -3.27
CA GLY A 509 -12.90 -9.63 -3.20
C GLY A 509 -14.09 -10.59 -3.13
N PHE A 510 -15.09 -10.26 -2.30
CA PHE A 510 -16.33 -11.05 -2.20
C PHE A 510 -17.11 -11.08 -3.52
N GLY A 511 -17.25 -9.93 -4.20
CA GLY A 511 -17.84 -9.85 -5.53
C GLY A 511 -17.11 -10.73 -6.53
N LEU A 512 -15.78 -10.66 -6.58
CA LEU A 512 -15.00 -11.50 -7.48
C LEU A 512 -15.21 -13.00 -7.23
N VAL A 513 -15.28 -13.43 -5.96
CA VAL A 513 -15.60 -14.81 -5.59
C VAL A 513 -16.98 -15.22 -6.11
N ILE A 514 -18.01 -14.37 -5.97
CA ILE A 514 -19.33 -14.61 -6.57
C ILE A 514 -19.21 -14.80 -8.09
N GLY A 515 -18.48 -13.92 -8.78
CA GLY A 515 -18.27 -14.01 -10.23
C GLY A 515 -17.63 -15.32 -10.69
N LEU A 516 -16.71 -15.87 -9.90
CA LEU A 516 -15.98 -17.11 -10.22
C LEU A 516 -16.74 -18.40 -9.86
N PHE A 517 -17.48 -18.41 -8.75
CA PHE A 517 -18.15 -19.61 -8.25
C PHE A 517 -19.64 -19.68 -8.58
N THR A 518 -20.30 -18.54 -8.79
CA THR A 518 -21.73 -18.46 -9.15
C THR A 518 -21.95 -17.58 -10.39
N PRO A 519 -21.31 -17.90 -11.54
CA PRO A 519 -21.39 -17.09 -12.76
C PRO A 519 -22.82 -16.96 -13.32
N SER A 520 -23.73 -17.89 -12.98
CA SER A 520 -25.15 -17.80 -13.33
C SER A 520 -25.87 -16.67 -12.60
N LEU A 521 -25.51 -16.41 -11.33
CA LEU A 521 -26.04 -15.30 -10.55
C LEU A 521 -25.44 -13.98 -11.06
N ALA A 522 -24.11 -13.94 -11.25
CA ALA A 522 -23.38 -12.78 -11.74
C ALA A 522 -23.91 -12.23 -13.08
N ARG A 523 -24.39 -13.12 -13.97
CA ARG A 523 -24.95 -12.74 -15.28
C ARG A 523 -26.47 -12.51 -15.29
N SER A 524 -27.14 -12.59 -14.13
CA SER A 524 -28.60 -12.50 -14.05
C SER A 524 -29.10 -11.06 -14.06
N TRP A 525 -30.29 -10.84 -14.65
CA TRP A 525 -30.97 -9.55 -14.59
C TRP A 525 -31.33 -9.11 -13.17
N ALA A 526 -31.62 -10.05 -12.28
CA ALA A 526 -31.92 -9.75 -10.88
C ALA A 526 -30.71 -9.14 -10.16
N PHE A 527 -29.52 -9.73 -10.36
CA PHE A 527 -28.30 -9.23 -9.73
C PHE A 527 -27.80 -7.93 -10.36
N TYR A 528 -27.96 -7.77 -11.68
CA TYR A 528 -27.81 -6.47 -12.34
C TYR A 528 -28.75 -5.41 -11.77
N GLY A 529 -30.03 -5.73 -11.57
CA GLY A 529 -31.00 -4.84 -10.96
C GLY A 529 -30.59 -4.40 -9.56
N LEU A 530 -30.06 -5.33 -8.75
CA LEU A 530 -29.51 -5.01 -7.42
C LEU A 530 -28.31 -4.06 -7.51
N GLY A 531 -27.39 -4.30 -8.45
CA GLY A 531 -26.27 -3.38 -8.73
C GLY A 531 -26.74 -1.99 -9.14
N SER A 532 -27.77 -1.89 -10.00
CA SER A 532 -28.38 -0.62 -10.41
C SER A 532 -29.04 0.13 -9.26
N VAL A 533 -29.73 -0.58 -8.36
CA VAL A 533 -30.26 0.02 -7.12
C VAL A 533 -29.11 0.51 -6.24
N GLY A 534 -28.03 -0.27 -6.09
CA GLY A 534 -26.82 0.16 -5.38
C GLY A 534 -26.22 1.45 -5.94
N ALA A 535 -26.11 1.54 -7.27
CA ALA A 535 -25.66 2.76 -7.96
C ALA A 535 -26.59 3.96 -7.72
N ALA A 536 -27.91 3.76 -7.78
CA ALA A 536 -28.87 4.82 -7.48
C ALA A 536 -28.78 5.29 -6.01
N VAL A 537 -28.66 4.35 -5.06
CA VAL A 537 -28.52 4.66 -3.63
C VAL A 537 -27.22 5.43 -3.37
N LEU A 538 -26.08 5.00 -3.94
CA LEU A 538 -24.82 5.74 -3.84
C LEU A 538 -24.95 7.18 -4.38
N THR A 539 -25.64 7.34 -5.51
CA THR A 539 -25.75 8.65 -6.18
C THR A 539 -26.68 9.62 -5.43
N THR A 540 -27.73 9.10 -4.79
CA THR A 540 -28.82 9.92 -4.22
C THR A 540 -28.84 9.99 -2.69
N SER A 541 -28.10 9.11 -2.01
CA SER A 541 -28.07 9.01 -0.55
C SER A 541 -26.70 9.40 0.02
N LYS A 542 -26.68 9.78 1.30
CA LYS A 542 -25.49 10.24 2.03
C LYS A 542 -25.14 9.26 3.17
N HIS A 543 -23.99 9.47 3.81
CA HIS A 543 -23.54 8.71 4.97
C HIS A 543 -23.54 7.18 4.75
N TRP A 544 -23.83 6.40 5.79
CA TRP A 544 -23.89 4.94 5.73
C TRP A 544 -24.86 4.38 4.69
N THR A 545 -26.03 5.01 4.50
CA THR A 545 -27.03 4.55 3.51
C THR A 545 -26.45 4.59 2.09
N GLY A 546 -25.82 5.71 1.72
CA GLY A 546 -25.11 5.81 0.44
C GLY A 546 -23.98 4.79 0.32
N TYR A 547 -23.23 4.58 1.42
CA TYR A 547 -22.13 3.62 1.43
C TYR A 547 -22.58 2.16 1.28
N TYR A 548 -23.72 1.76 1.84
CA TYR A 548 -24.28 0.43 1.57
C TYR A 548 -24.61 0.24 0.09
N GLY A 549 -25.09 1.30 -0.58
CA GLY A 549 -25.24 1.33 -2.04
C GLY A 549 -23.91 1.11 -2.78
N ALA A 550 -22.84 1.80 -2.33
CA ALA A 550 -21.49 1.61 -2.86
C ALA A 550 -20.96 0.18 -2.70
N LEU A 551 -21.16 -0.45 -1.53
CA LEU A 551 -20.73 -1.82 -1.29
C LEU A 551 -21.48 -2.81 -2.20
N VAL A 552 -22.79 -2.65 -2.37
CA VAL A 552 -23.59 -3.46 -3.29
C VAL A 552 -23.08 -3.30 -4.73
N LEU A 553 -22.78 -2.07 -5.15
CA LEU A 553 -22.25 -1.79 -6.49
C LEU A 553 -20.85 -2.37 -6.69
N ALA A 554 -19.97 -2.32 -5.68
CA ALA A 554 -18.64 -2.93 -5.72
C ALA A 554 -18.71 -4.45 -5.88
N VAL A 555 -19.55 -5.11 -5.06
CA VAL A 555 -19.79 -6.56 -5.15
C VAL A 555 -20.31 -6.92 -6.54
N TYR A 556 -21.30 -6.20 -7.05
CA TYR A 556 -21.87 -6.46 -8.37
C TYR A 556 -20.84 -6.27 -9.50
N THR A 557 -20.10 -5.16 -9.49
CA THR A 557 -19.11 -4.83 -10.52
C THR A 557 -18.02 -5.91 -10.60
N MET A 558 -17.46 -6.30 -9.46
CA MET A 558 -16.42 -7.33 -9.41
C MET A 558 -16.95 -8.73 -9.72
N ALA A 559 -18.21 -9.02 -9.41
CA ALA A 559 -18.85 -10.27 -9.80
C ALA A 559 -19.18 -10.35 -11.30
N ALA A 560 -19.57 -9.22 -11.91
CA ALA A 560 -19.85 -9.15 -13.34
C ALA A 560 -18.57 -9.27 -14.18
N ALA A 561 -17.41 -8.88 -13.63
CA ALA A 561 -16.16 -8.81 -14.38
C ALA A 561 -15.76 -10.13 -15.07
N PRO A 562 -15.74 -11.29 -14.38
CA PRO A 562 -15.32 -12.52 -15.03
C PRO A 562 -16.28 -12.98 -16.13
N VAL A 563 -17.57 -12.71 -15.94
CA VAL A 563 -18.63 -13.05 -16.90
C VAL A 563 -18.51 -12.20 -18.16
N LEU A 564 -18.40 -10.88 -18.02
CA LEU A 564 -18.39 -9.95 -19.15
C LEU A 564 -17.07 -10.03 -19.94
N LEU A 565 -15.92 -10.12 -19.25
CA LEU A 565 -14.62 -10.33 -19.90
C LEU A 565 -14.56 -11.69 -20.60
N GLY A 566 -15.10 -12.74 -19.97
CA GLY A 566 -15.22 -14.06 -20.57
C GLY A 566 -16.07 -14.06 -21.85
N GLN A 567 -17.19 -13.33 -21.85
CA GLN A 567 -18.03 -13.16 -23.03
C GLN A 567 -17.32 -12.34 -24.11
N ALA A 568 -16.63 -11.26 -23.75
CA ALA A 568 -15.90 -10.41 -24.70
C ALA A 568 -14.80 -11.17 -25.45
N ALA A 569 -14.10 -12.08 -24.78
CA ALA A 569 -13.06 -12.93 -25.36
C ALA A 569 -13.58 -13.91 -26.42
N ARG A 570 -14.88 -14.24 -26.43
CA ARG A 570 -15.49 -15.12 -27.44
C ARG A 570 -15.67 -14.43 -28.80
N HIS A 571 -15.76 -13.11 -28.80
CA HIS A 571 -15.96 -12.30 -30.01
C HIS A 571 -14.62 -11.76 -30.56
N SER A 572 -14.69 -10.94 -31.62
CA SER A 572 -13.52 -10.24 -32.14
C SER A 572 -13.03 -9.17 -31.15
N PRO A 573 -11.73 -9.13 -30.80
CA PRO A 573 -11.21 -8.27 -29.75
C PRO A 573 -11.23 -6.80 -30.17
N ALA A 574 -11.14 -6.51 -31.48
CA ALA A 574 -11.33 -5.17 -32.00
C ALA A 574 -12.78 -4.69 -31.85
N LYS A 575 -13.77 -5.59 -32.01
CA LYS A 575 -15.18 -5.23 -31.84
C LYS A 575 -15.60 -5.09 -30.39
N THR A 576 -15.06 -5.93 -29.49
CA THR A 576 -15.42 -5.89 -28.07
C THR A 576 -14.55 -4.92 -27.29
N PHE A 577 -13.23 -5.13 -27.26
CA PHE A 577 -12.31 -4.26 -26.51
C PHE A 577 -12.05 -2.95 -27.25
N GLY A 578 -11.91 -2.93 -28.57
CA GLY A 578 -11.66 -1.68 -29.32
C GLY A 578 -12.82 -0.68 -29.20
N ILE A 579 -14.04 -1.10 -29.57
CA ILE A 579 -15.25 -0.27 -29.38
C ILE A 579 -15.51 -0.02 -27.89
N GLY A 580 -15.28 -1.01 -27.02
CA GLY A 580 -15.46 -0.86 -25.59
C GLY A 580 -14.58 0.23 -24.98
N PHE A 581 -13.29 0.26 -25.32
CA PHE A 581 -12.37 1.31 -24.87
C PHE A 581 -12.71 2.68 -25.47
N LEU A 582 -13.21 2.73 -26.71
CA LEU A 582 -13.69 3.98 -27.30
C LEU A 582 -14.88 4.56 -26.51
N VAL A 583 -15.87 3.73 -26.19
CA VAL A 583 -17.03 4.15 -25.39
C VAL A 583 -16.63 4.47 -23.95
N TYR A 584 -15.72 3.70 -23.37
CA TYR A 584 -15.11 4.01 -22.08
C TYR A 584 -14.46 5.39 -22.08
N ASN A 585 -13.72 5.78 -23.13
CA ASN A 585 -13.14 7.12 -23.21
C ASN A 585 -14.20 8.21 -23.26
N PHE A 586 -15.34 7.99 -23.95
CA PHE A 586 -16.46 8.94 -23.88
C PHE A 586 -17.04 9.05 -22.48
N LEU A 587 -17.15 7.94 -21.73
CA LEU A 587 -17.56 7.98 -20.32
C LEU A 587 -16.54 8.71 -19.45
N VAL A 588 -15.24 8.53 -19.69
CA VAL A 588 -14.16 9.27 -19.00
C VAL A 588 -14.25 10.77 -19.29
N LEU A 589 -14.44 11.16 -20.54
CA LEU A 589 -14.60 12.57 -20.92
C LEU A 589 -15.88 13.17 -20.29
N ALA A 590 -17.00 12.45 -20.35
CA ALA A 590 -18.24 12.86 -19.68
C ALA A 590 -18.04 13.05 -18.17
N HIS A 591 -17.27 12.16 -17.52
CA HIS A 591 -16.91 12.27 -16.11
C HIS A 591 -16.03 13.49 -15.77
N VAL A 592 -15.30 14.05 -16.75
CA VAL A 592 -14.57 15.31 -16.60
C VAL A 592 -15.48 16.50 -16.84
N TRP A 593 -16.34 16.43 -17.87
CA TRP A 593 -17.21 17.52 -18.26
C TRP A 593 -18.24 17.91 -17.21
N ILE A 594 -18.62 17.00 -16.30
CA ILE A 594 -19.55 17.32 -15.20
C ILE A 594 -18.97 18.35 -14.19
N VAL A 595 -17.65 18.56 -14.16
CA VAL A 595 -16.96 19.52 -13.28
C VAL A 595 -16.21 20.59 -14.08
N ALA A 596 -15.52 20.20 -15.16
CA ALA A 596 -14.78 21.12 -16.02
C ALA A 596 -15.67 21.83 -17.06
N TYR A 597 -16.99 21.91 -16.82
CA TYR A 597 -17.97 22.38 -17.81
C TYR A 597 -17.71 23.80 -18.30
N ALA A 598 -17.07 24.66 -17.49
CA ALA A 598 -16.70 26.02 -17.85
C ALA A 598 -15.55 26.08 -18.88
N PHE A 599 -14.73 25.03 -18.98
CA PHE A 599 -13.47 25.03 -19.73
C PHE A 599 -13.52 24.24 -21.05
N VAL A 600 -14.62 23.50 -21.29
CA VAL A 600 -14.70 22.54 -22.39
C VAL A 600 -15.87 22.84 -23.33
N PRO A 601 -15.69 22.77 -24.66
CA PRO A 601 -16.79 22.96 -25.61
C PRO A 601 -17.92 21.94 -25.37
N GLY A 602 -19.15 22.44 -25.20
CA GLY A 602 -20.32 21.62 -24.87
C GLY A 602 -20.41 21.19 -23.40
N GLY A 603 -19.46 21.59 -22.56
CA GLY A 603 -19.45 21.36 -21.11
C GLY A 603 -20.75 21.76 -20.40
N PRO A 604 -21.37 22.92 -20.69
CA PRO A 604 -22.62 23.33 -20.04
C PRO A 604 -23.78 22.33 -20.16
N LEU A 605 -23.78 21.46 -21.19
CA LEU A 605 -24.80 20.41 -21.34
C LEU A 605 -24.68 19.29 -20.30
N MET A 606 -23.48 19.11 -19.74
CA MET A 606 -23.15 18.06 -18.78
C MET A 606 -22.97 18.61 -17.36
N ARG A 607 -23.13 19.93 -17.16
CA ARG A 607 -22.97 20.59 -15.87
C ARG A 607 -23.75 19.85 -14.79
N GLU A 608 -23.04 19.39 -13.76
CA GLU A 608 -23.62 18.75 -12.56
C GLU A 608 -24.36 17.42 -12.79
N HIS A 609 -24.27 16.82 -13.99
CA HIS A 609 -25.00 15.61 -14.37
C HIS A 609 -24.26 14.29 -14.08
N THR A 610 -23.84 14.08 -12.82
CA THR A 610 -23.29 12.77 -12.38
C THR A 610 -24.29 11.63 -12.55
N ASP A 611 -25.57 11.91 -12.40
CA ASP A 611 -26.68 10.97 -12.59
C ASP A 611 -26.71 10.41 -14.02
N TRP A 612 -26.45 11.24 -15.04
CA TRP A 612 -26.37 10.80 -16.44
C TRP A 612 -25.18 9.87 -16.66
N VAL A 613 -24.02 10.20 -16.11
CA VAL A 613 -22.80 9.38 -16.22
C VAL A 613 -23.01 8.02 -15.55
N MET A 614 -23.60 7.99 -14.34
CA MET A 614 -23.92 6.76 -13.62
C MET A 614 -24.97 5.91 -14.37
N THR A 615 -25.99 6.56 -14.94
CA THR A 615 -27.02 5.89 -15.75
C THR A 615 -26.42 5.28 -17.01
N ALA A 616 -25.59 6.03 -17.74
CA ALA A 616 -24.91 5.55 -18.94
C ALA A 616 -23.98 4.38 -18.64
N MET A 617 -23.24 4.43 -17.54
CA MET A 617 -22.40 3.32 -17.05
C MET A 617 -23.23 2.06 -16.81
N MET A 618 -24.34 2.16 -16.06
CA MET A 618 -25.17 0.99 -15.77
C MET A 618 -25.88 0.45 -17.01
N LEU A 619 -26.39 1.31 -17.91
CA LEU A 619 -26.96 0.89 -19.19
C LEU A 619 -25.94 0.15 -20.07
N CYS A 620 -24.69 0.64 -20.09
CA CYS A 620 -23.59 -0.03 -20.78
C CYS A 620 -23.34 -1.43 -20.20
N ILE A 621 -23.26 -1.57 -18.87
CA ILE A 621 -23.15 -2.88 -18.21
C ILE A 621 -24.36 -3.78 -18.54
N GLY A 622 -25.57 -3.23 -18.50
CA GLY A 622 -26.83 -3.92 -18.83
C GLY A 622 -26.87 -4.45 -20.26
N ALA A 623 -26.32 -3.70 -21.23
CA ALA A 623 -26.14 -4.18 -22.60
C ALA A 623 -25.21 -5.41 -22.67
N GLY A 624 -24.14 -5.40 -21.87
CA GLY A 624 -23.26 -6.57 -21.69
C GLY A 624 -24.00 -7.77 -21.10
N VAL A 625 -24.80 -7.56 -20.04
CA VAL A 625 -25.63 -8.58 -19.38
C VAL A 625 -26.65 -9.17 -20.37
N PHE A 626 -27.29 -8.34 -21.18
CA PHE A 626 -28.21 -8.77 -22.24
C PHE A 626 -27.50 -9.69 -23.24
N SER A 627 -26.31 -9.29 -23.70
CA SER A 627 -25.52 -10.07 -24.65
C SER A 627 -25.10 -11.44 -24.08
N VAL A 628 -24.58 -11.48 -22.85
CA VAL A 628 -24.14 -12.74 -22.22
C VAL A 628 -25.32 -13.64 -21.83
N SER A 629 -26.49 -13.09 -21.56
CA SER A 629 -27.72 -13.85 -21.29
C SER A 629 -28.16 -14.70 -22.49
N ALA A 630 -27.83 -14.27 -23.71
CA ALA A 630 -28.08 -15.05 -24.93
C ALA A 630 -27.14 -16.28 -25.07
N GLN A 631 -26.05 -16.36 -24.28
CA GLN A 631 -25.22 -17.55 -24.26
C GLN A 631 -25.87 -18.67 -23.45
N PRO A 632 -25.99 -19.88 -24.03
CA PRO A 632 -26.47 -21.02 -23.27
C PRO A 632 -25.53 -21.26 -22.07
N PRO A 633 -26.07 -21.58 -20.89
CA PRO A 633 -25.23 -22.07 -19.80
C PRO A 633 -24.42 -23.27 -20.29
N SER A 634 -23.16 -23.40 -19.85
CA SER A 634 -22.29 -24.53 -20.20
C SER A 634 -23.09 -25.83 -20.14
N PRO A 635 -23.09 -26.65 -21.21
CA PRO A 635 -23.97 -27.80 -21.28
C PRO A 635 -23.69 -28.72 -20.07
N LYS A 636 -24.69 -28.94 -19.21
CA LYS A 636 -24.76 -30.19 -18.44
C LYS A 636 -24.83 -31.28 -19.50
N ALA A 637 -23.70 -31.92 -19.80
CA ALA A 637 -23.66 -33.01 -20.75
C ALA A 637 -24.77 -34.02 -20.35
N LYS A 638 -25.71 -34.30 -21.25
CA LYS A 638 -26.59 -35.46 -21.10
C LYS A 638 -25.70 -36.70 -21.14
N GLY A 639 -25.34 -37.21 -19.96
CA GLY A 639 -24.34 -38.28 -19.76
C GLY A 639 -23.55 -38.04 -18.48
N LYS A 640 -22.98 -39.10 -17.89
CA LYS A 640 -22.25 -39.08 -16.60
C LYS A 640 -21.42 -37.79 -16.42
N PRO A 641 -21.46 -37.14 -15.24
CA PRO A 641 -20.76 -35.89 -15.01
C PRO A 641 -19.28 -36.08 -15.35
N LYS A 642 -18.77 -35.35 -16.35
CA LYS A 642 -17.32 -35.26 -16.55
C LYS A 642 -16.76 -34.65 -15.27
N THR A 643 -15.93 -35.40 -14.57
CA THR A 643 -15.16 -34.90 -13.43
C THR A 643 -14.47 -33.59 -13.85
N PRO A 644 -14.61 -32.49 -13.10
CA PRO A 644 -13.95 -31.24 -13.44
C PRO A 644 -12.45 -31.48 -13.58
N ASN A 645 -11.82 -30.87 -14.60
CA ASN A 645 -10.39 -31.02 -14.86
C ASN A 645 -9.60 -30.68 -13.57
N PRO A 646 -8.85 -31.63 -12.97
CA PRO A 646 -8.11 -31.39 -11.73
C PRO A 646 -7.14 -30.21 -11.82
N ALA A 647 -6.57 -29.96 -13.01
CA ALA A 647 -5.66 -28.84 -13.25
C ALA A 647 -6.35 -27.48 -13.17
N ALA A 648 -7.57 -27.35 -13.70
CA ALA A 648 -8.36 -26.12 -13.64
C ALA A 648 -8.72 -25.76 -12.19
N ARG A 649 -9.12 -26.77 -11.40
CA ARG A 649 -9.42 -26.60 -9.98
C ARG A 649 -8.19 -26.16 -9.19
N LYS A 650 -7.05 -26.81 -9.45
CA LYS A 650 -5.78 -26.49 -8.80
C LYS A 650 -5.33 -25.05 -9.10
N GLN A 651 -5.49 -24.59 -10.34
CA GLN A 651 -5.13 -23.23 -10.72
C GLN A 651 -6.01 -22.16 -10.04
N ARG A 652 -7.34 -22.35 -10.02
CA ARG A 652 -8.26 -21.44 -9.32
C ARG A 652 -7.91 -21.27 -7.84
N ALA A 653 -7.48 -22.34 -7.17
CA ALA A 653 -7.09 -22.31 -5.76
C ALA A 653 -6.00 -21.26 -5.46
N TYR A 654 -4.97 -21.16 -6.31
CA TYR A 654 -3.88 -20.23 -6.08
C TYR A 654 -4.30 -18.77 -6.20
N TYR A 655 -5.18 -18.41 -7.13
CA TYR A 655 -5.72 -17.05 -7.20
C TYR A 655 -6.59 -16.72 -5.99
N VAL A 656 -7.35 -17.69 -5.47
CA VAL A 656 -8.09 -17.52 -4.20
C VAL A 656 -7.12 -17.35 -3.02
N TYR A 657 -6.01 -18.09 -2.97
CA TYR A 657 -4.98 -17.91 -1.94
C TYR A 657 -4.33 -16.53 -2.00
N VAL A 658 -4.00 -16.05 -3.20
CA VAL A 658 -3.48 -14.68 -3.38
C VAL A 658 -4.53 -13.67 -2.92
N LEU A 659 -5.79 -13.82 -3.33
CA LEU A 659 -6.86 -12.93 -2.88
C LEU A 659 -7.00 -12.92 -1.35
N LEU A 660 -7.06 -14.09 -0.70
CA LEU A 660 -7.15 -14.19 0.76
C LEU A 660 -5.95 -13.53 1.46
N PHE A 661 -4.75 -13.70 0.92
CA PHE A 661 -3.57 -13.00 1.43
C PHE A 661 -3.72 -11.48 1.31
N LEU A 662 -4.22 -10.97 0.18
CA LEU A 662 -4.47 -9.55 0.01
C LEU A 662 -5.55 -9.03 0.98
N GLU A 663 -6.63 -9.78 1.22
CA GLU A 663 -7.66 -9.37 2.19
C GLU A 663 -7.12 -9.32 3.63
N LEU A 664 -6.27 -10.27 4.03
CA LEU A 664 -5.60 -10.22 5.33
C LEU A 664 -4.63 -9.04 5.43
N LEU A 665 -3.92 -8.72 4.34
CA LEU A 665 -3.05 -7.55 4.26
C LEU A 665 -3.87 -6.26 4.35
N THR A 666 -5.03 -6.18 3.69
CA THR A 666 -5.98 -5.06 3.80
C THR A 666 -6.37 -4.79 5.25
N ILE A 667 -6.76 -5.83 5.99
CA ILE A 667 -7.13 -5.71 7.42
C ILE A 667 -5.93 -5.22 8.24
N SER A 668 -4.74 -5.75 7.95
CA SER A 668 -3.51 -5.36 8.64
C SER A 668 -3.16 -3.89 8.40
N VAL A 669 -3.25 -3.43 7.14
CA VAL A 669 -3.02 -2.01 6.77
C VAL A 669 -4.04 -1.09 7.45
N ALA A 670 -5.32 -1.48 7.48
CA ALA A 670 -6.35 -0.68 8.13
C ALA A 670 -6.12 -0.55 9.64
N TYR A 671 -5.61 -1.59 10.29
CA TYR A 671 -5.22 -1.54 11.70
C TYR A 671 -4.03 -0.61 11.92
N LEU A 672 -3.00 -0.69 11.07
CA LEU A 672 -1.79 0.14 11.20
C LEU A 672 -2.04 1.63 10.91
N ARG A 673 -2.99 1.94 10.01
CA ARG A 673 -3.37 3.33 9.66
C ARG A 673 -4.50 3.89 10.53
N PHE A 674 -4.96 3.15 11.54
CA PHE A 674 -6.11 3.60 12.33
C PHE A 674 -5.79 4.93 13.05
N PRO A 675 -6.61 5.99 12.89
CA PRO A 675 -6.26 7.30 13.42
C PRO A 675 -6.24 7.31 14.97
N SER A 676 -5.22 7.91 15.56
CA SER A 676 -5.06 8.01 17.02
C SER A 676 -5.83 9.18 17.65
N TYR A 677 -6.24 10.18 16.85
CA TYR A 677 -7.00 11.38 17.25
C TYR A 677 -6.46 12.13 18.50
N ASN A 678 -5.16 12.02 18.79
CA ASN A 678 -4.48 12.62 19.94
C ASN A 678 -3.57 13.77 19.51
N TYR A 679 -4.12 14.70 18.75
CA TYR A 679 -3.37 15.77 18.11
C TYR A 679 -3.13 16.94 19.06
N THR A 680 -1.93 17.52 18.98
CA THR A 680 -1.51 18.65 19.83
C THR A 680 -1.10 19.84 18.96
N PRO A 681 -1.56 21.06 19.27
CA PRO A 681 -1.11 22.29 18.61
C PRO A 681 0.35 22.60 18.95
N TYR A 682 1.02 23.41 18.14
CA TYR A 682 2.46 23.70 18.30
C TYR A 682 2.78 24.57 19.52
N HIS A 683 1.94 25.56 19.81
CA HIS A 683 2.17 26.54 20.89
C HIS A 683 0.98 26.66 21.85
N PRO A 684 0.68 25.59 22.63
CA PRO A 684 -0.42 25.63 23.60
C PRO A 684 -0.19 26.64 24.74
N GLU A 685 1.06 26.97 25.06
CA GLU A 685 1.44 27.91 26.11
C GLU A 685 1.02 29.35 25.83
N THR A 686 0.97 29.74 24.55
CA THR A 686 0.49 31.06 24.11
C THR A 686 -0.98 31.06 23.72
N LYS A 687 -1.67 29.92 23.81
CA LYS A 687 -3.05 29.73 23.33
C LYS A 687 -3.25 30.28 21.91
N SER A 688 -2.27 30.05 21.04
CA SER A 688 -2.30 30.56 19.66
C SER A 688 -2.79 29.52 18.66
N ILE A 689 -3.44 30.01 17.62
CA ILE A 689 -3.77 29.27 16.39
C ILE A 689 -2.89 29.84 15.29
N THR A 690 -1.99 29.01 14.75
CA THR A 690 -1.29 29.31 13.50
C THR A 690 -2.15 28.80 12.34
N ALA A 691 -2.78 29.70 11.60
CA ALA A 691 -3.69 29.36 10.51
C ALA A 691 -3.10 29.73 9.15
N GLY A 692 -3.14 28.80 8.19
CA GLY A 692 -2.61 28.97 6.84
C GLY A 692 -3.59 28.60 5.74
N ILE A 693 -3.40 29.18 4.56
CA ILE A 693 -4.14 28.87 3.33
C ILE A 693 -3.13 28.56 2.22
N TRP A 694 -3.49 27.60 1.35
CA TRP A 694 -2.70 27.28 0.16
C TRP A 694 -3.55 26.64 -0.94
N THR A 695 -3.50 27.18 -2.16
CA THR A 695 -3.99 26.49 -3.36
C THR A 695 -2.94 25.52 -3.91
N ILE A 696 -3.27 24.24 -4.00
CA ILE A 696 -2.27 23.16 -4.10
C ILE A 696 -2.12 22.52 -5.48
N HIS A 697 -2.75 23.06 -6.53
CA HIS A 697 -2.64 22.53 -7.90
C HIS A 697 -2.81 21.02 -7.97
N PHE A 698 -3.82 20.51 -7.24
CA PHE A 698 -4.13 19.08 -7.19
C PHE A 698 -2.96 18.17 -6.76
N SER A 699 -2.03 18.72 -5.97
CA SER A 699 -0.79 18.06 -5.50
C SER A 699 0.14 17.59 -6.61
N LEU A 700 0.19 18.33 -7.71
CA LEU A 700 1.20 18.19 -8.77
C LEU A 700 2.10 19.43 -8.77
N ASP A 701 3.40 19.21 -8.75
CA ASP A 701 4.37 20.30 -8.89
C ASP A 701 4.64 20.68 -10.35
N ASN A 702 5.42 21.75 -10.55
CA ASN A 702 5.75 22.27 -11.88
C ASN A 702 6.42 21.25 -12.80
N ASP A 703 6.98 20.16 -12.28
CA ASP A 703 7.66 19.10 -13.04
C ASP A 703 6.81 17.81 -13.13
N MET A 704 5.51 17.92 -12.85
CA MET A 704 4.52 16.82 -12.85
C MET A 704 4.85 15.73 -11.82
N TRP A 705 5.45 16.09 -10.68
CA TRP A 705 5.66 15.17 -9.56
C TRP A 705 4.59 15.33 -8.49
N SER A 706 4.32 14.23 -7.80
CA SER A 706 3.53 14.26 -6.57
C SER A 706 4.22 15.12 -5.51
N SER A 707 3.51 16.12 -4.97
CA SER A 707 4.10 17.18 -4.14
C SER A 707 3.77 17.09 -2.63
N GLU A 708 2.99 16.11 -2.20
CA GLU A 708 2.43 16.00 -0.84
C GLU A 708 3.51 15.94 0.25
N ARG A 709 4.64 15.28 -0.02
CA ARG A 709 5.78 15.20 0.90
C ARG A 709 6.42 16.56 1.14
N ARG A 710 6.58 17.35 0.08
CA ARG A 710 7.14 18.70 0.15
C ARG A 710 6.17 19.64 0.87
N MET A 711 4.87 19.50 0.59
CA MET A 711 3.83 20.25 1.29
C MET A 711 3.85 19.97 2.79
N ARG A 712 3.89 18.69 3.17
CA ARG A 712 4.01 18.25 4.57
C ARG A 712 5.20 18.88 5.27
N ASP A 713 6.38 18.89 4.64
CA ASP A 713 7.58 19.46 5.26
C ASP A 713 7.39 20.95 5.58
N VAL A 714 6.81 21.71 4.65
CA VAL A 714 6.60 23.15 4.82
C VAL A 714 5.50 23.47 5.83
N ILE A 715 4.38 22.74 5.80
CA ILE A 715 3.30 22.90 6.78
C ILE A 715 3.81 22.61 8.20
N ARG A 716 4.64 21.57 8.35
CA ARG A 716 5.25 21.21 9.63
C ARG A 716 6.23 22.28 10.10
N GLU A 717 7.15 22.70 9.23
CA GLU A 717 8.19 23.67 9.57
C GLU A 717 7.65 25.08 9.80
N LEU A 718 6.50 25.44 9.23
CA LEU A 718 5.78 26.68 9.52
C LEU A 718 4.93 26.60 10.80
N GLU A 719 4.89 25.44 11.46
CA GLU A 719 4.17 25.21 12.71
C GLU A 719 2.67 25.52 12.58
N ILE A 720 2.06 25.14 11.44
CA ILE A 720 0.65 25.42 11.14
C ILE A 720 -0.27 24.48 11.94
N ASP A 721 -1.20 25.06 12.68
CA ASP A 721 -2.22 24.36 13.46
C ASP A 721 -3.51 24.13 12.67
N VAL A 722 -3.88 25.06 11.79
CA VAL A 722 -5.10 24.99 10.98
C VAL A 722 -4.74 25.34 9.54
N MET A 723 -5.03 24.44 8.60
CA MET A 723 -4.68 24.60 7.20
C MET A 723 -5.91 24.48 6.30
N GLY A 724 -6.20 25.53 5.53
CA GLY A 724 -7.12 25.47 4.39
C GLY A 724 -6.36 25.08 3.13
N LEU A 725 -6.81 24.06 2.41
CA LEU A 725 -6.26 23.67 1.11
C LEU A 725 -7.33 23.85 0.04
N LEU A 726 -6.95 24.42 -1.10
CA LEU A 726 -7.85 24.63 -2.25
C LEU A 726 -7.34 23.85 -3.47
N GLU A 727 -8.25 23.52 -4.40
CA GLU A 727 -7.98 22.56 -5.48
C GLU A 727 -7.59 21.18 -4.93
N SER A 728 -8.37 20.72 -3.96
CA SER A 728 -8.12 19.51 -3.18
C SER A 728 -8.98 18.29 -3.59
N ASP A 729 -9.94 18.43 -4.52
CA ASP A 729 -10.71 17.27 -5.03
C ASP A 729 -9.88 16.45 -6.01
N LEU A 730 -9.36 15.32 -5.53
CA LEU A 730 -8.50 14.40 -6.27
C LEU A 730 -9.18 13.05 -6.58
N GLN A 731 -10.47 12.89 -6.23
CA GLN A 731 -11.18 11.61 -6.35
C GLN A 731 -11.89 11.45 -7.70
N ARG A 732 -11.16 11.80 -8.77
CA ARG A 732 -11.59 11.67 -10.16
C ARG A 732 -10.53 10.95 -10.98
N ILE A 733 -10.95 10.32 -12.08
CA ILE A 733 -10.04 9.60 -13.00
C ILE A 733 -8.86 10.48 -13.45
N ILE A 734 -9.12 11.76 -13.77
CA ILE A 734 -8.09 12.71 -14.20
C ILE A 734 -7.07 13.06 -13.11
N MET A 735 -7.37 12.77 -11.85
CA MET A 735 -6.49 12.98 -10.70
C MET A 735 -5.96 11.66 -10.13
N GLY A 736 -6.18 10.54 -10.83
CA GLY A 736 -5.76 9.21 -10.40
C GLY A 736 -6.62 8.60 -9.28
N ASN A 737 -7.77 9.19 -8.94
CA ASN A 737 -8.63 8.85 -7.80
C ASN A 737 -7.83 8.76 -6.49
N ARG A 738 -7.26 9.87 -6.04
CA ARG A 738 -6.42 9.92 -4.83
C ARG A 738 -6.97 10.97 -3.86
N ASP A 739 -6.29 11.13 -2.73
CA ASP A 739 -6.62 12.10 -1.69
C ASP A 739 -5.38 12.41 -0.85
N THR A 740 -4.76 13.55 -1.15
CA THR A 740 -3.58 14.07 -0.44
C THR A 740 -3.84 14.34 1.04
N THR A 741 -5.08 14.69 1.39
CA THR A 741 -5.41 15.10 2.76
C THR A 741 -5.27 13.95 3.75
N GLN A 742 -5.45 12.69 3.31
CA GLN A 742 -5.19 11.52 4.13
C GLN A 742 -3.74 11.45 4.60
N PHE A 743 -2.79 11.63 3.67
CA PHE A 743 -1.37 11.64 4.04
C PHE A 743 -1.04 12.80 4.98
N LEU A 744 -1.49 14.01 4.64
CA LEU A 744 -1.19 15.20 5.44
C LEU A 744 -1.77 15.07 6.86
N ALA A 745 -3.01 14.60 6.99
CA ALA A 745 -3.65 14.43 8.28
C ALA A 745 -3.00 13.35 9.15
N GLU A 746 -2.65 12.21 8.56
CA GLU A 746 -1.99 11.11 9.28
C GLU A 746 -0.56 11.48 9.70
N ASP A 747 0.23 12.11 8.81
CA ASP A 747 1.65 12.42 9.07
C ASP A 747 1.86 13.66 9.95
N LEU A 748 0.98 14.68 9.84
CA LEU A 748 1.03 15.89 10.66
C LEU A 748 0.24 15.76 11.98
N GLY A 749 -0.56 14.70 12.11
CA GLY A 749 -1.48 14.51 13.23
C GLY A 749 -2.51 15.63 13.27
N MET A 750 -3.48 15.58 12.35
CA MET A 750 -4.55 16.58 12.24
C MET A 750 -5.91 15.91 12.00
N TYR A 751 -6.97 16.51 12.52
CA TYR A 751 -8.33 16.28 12.06
C TYR A 751 -8.46 16.80 10.63
N VAL A 752 -9.27 16.13 9.82
CA VAL A 752 -9.51 16.52 8.44
C VAL A 752 -10.98 16.56 8.15
N ASP A 753 -11.42 17.66 7.55
CA ASP A 753 -12.62 17.72 6.74
C ASP A 753 -12.20 17.80 5.27
N PHE A 754 -12.56 16.76 4.51
CA PHE A 754 -12.23 16.63 3.10
C PHE A 754 -12.95 17.65 2.20
N GLY A 755 -13.99 18.30 2.72
CA GLY A 755 -14.87 19.19 1.96
C GLY A 755 -15.92 18.47 1.13
N PRO A 756 -16.58 19.18 0.20
CA PRO A 756 -17.58 18.60 -0.69
C PRO A 756 -16.99 17.44 -1.51
N GLY A 757 -17.69 16.30 -1.51
CA GLY A 757 -17.29 15.14 -2.31
C GLY A 757 -17.27 15.42 -3.82
N PRO A 758 -16.63 14.55 -4.64
CA PRO A 758 -16.53 14.73 -6.09
C PRO A 758 -17.89 14.71 -6.82
N ASN A 759 -18.94 14.18 -6.19
CA ASN A 759 -20.33 14.27 -6.69
C ASN A 759 -20.97 15.65 -6.49
N LYS A 760 -20.24 16.63 -5.95
CA LYS A 760 -20.68 18.03 -5.76
C LYS A 760 -20.10 18.99 -6.81
N HIS A 761 -19.33 18.46 -7.76
CA HIS A 761 -18.89 19.20 -8.97
C HIS A 761 -18.08 20.46 -8.70
N THR A 762 -17.25 20.46 -7.66
CA THR A 762 -16.30 21.54 -7.35
C THR A 762 -14.86 21.06 -7.54
N TRP A 763 -13.89 21.98 -7.58
CA TRP A 763 -12.46 21.63 -7.51
C TRP A 763 -11.96 21.30 -6.10
N GLY A 764 -12.84 21.37 -5.10
CA GLY A 764 -12.57 20.98 -3.72
C GLY A 764 -11.94 22.09 -2.88
N SER A 765 -12.29 22.06 -1.60
CA SER A 765 -11.61 22.76 -0.53
C SER A 765 -11.52 21.80 0.65
N ALA A 766 -10.43 21.81 1.40
CA ALA A 766 -10.25 20.94 2.56
C ALA A 766 -9.76 21.74 3.76
N LEU A 767 -10.10 21.28 4.96
CA LEU A 767 -9.67 21.84 6.23
C LEU A 767 -8.91 20.77 7.02
N LEU A 768 -7.67 21.06 7.40
CA LEU A 768 -6.91 20.29 8.37
C LEU A 768 -6.78 21.10 9.65
N SER A 769 -6.92 20.45 10.81
CA SER A 769 -6.85 21.11 12.11
C SER A 769 -6.19 20.24 13.17
N LYS A 770 -5.23 20.77 13.93
CA LYS A 770 -4.72 20.14 15.15
C LYS A 770 -5.74 20.21 16.30
N PHE A 771 -6.73 21.10 16.20
CA PHE A 771 -7.86 21.22 17.12
C PHE A 771 -9.03 20.33 16.67
N PRO A 772 -9.78 19.71 17.60
CA PRO A 772 -10.97 18.93 17.26
C PRO A 772 -11.99 19.73 16.44
N ILE A 773 -12.40 19.19 15.28
CA ILE A 773 -13.51 19.73 14.50
C ILE A 773 -14.81 19.22 15.12
N VAL A 774 -15.58 20.13 15.73
CA VAL A 774 -16.82 19.80 16.45
C VAL A 774 -17.98 19.66 15.49
N ASN A 775 -18.04 20.56 14.51
CA ASN A 775 -19.11 20.61 13.51
C ASN A 775 -18.54 21.17 12.21
N SER A 776 -19.04 20.72 11.07
CA SER A 776 -18.79 21.39 9.81
C SER A 776 -19.96 21.28 8.84
N THR A 777 -20.05 22.25 7.94
CA THR A 777 -21.09 22.33 6.92
C THR A 777 -20.46 22.78 5.61
N HIS A 778 -20.82 22.09 4.54
CA HIS A 778 -20.33 22.39 3.19
C HIS A 778 -21.37 23.21 2.44
N HIS A 779 -20.94 24.33 1.87
CA HIS A 779 -21.77 25.21 1.06
C HIS A 779 -21.30 25.17 -0.39
N LEU A 780 -22.24 25.00 -1.32
CA LEU A 780 -22.03 25.23 -2.74
C LEU A 780 -22.61 26.60 -3.05
N LEU A 781 -21.75 27.58 -3.35
CA LEU A 781 -22.19 28.96 -3.46
C LEU A 781 -22.86 29.23 -4.81
N PRO A 782 -23.70 30.29 -4.91
CA PRO A 782 -24.40 30.62 -6.15
C PRO A 782 -23.45 30.78 -7.33
N SER A 783 -23.78 30.12 -8.44
CA SER A 783 -23.04 30.20 -9.68
C SER A 783 -24.00 30.10 -10.87
N PRO A 784 -24.60 31.22 -11.33
CA PRO A 784 -25.52 31.20 -12.46
C PRO A 784 -24.84 30.87 -13.79
N VAL A 785 -23.55 31.19 -13.95
CA VAL A 785 -22.85 31.05 -15.25
C VAL A 785 -21.59 30.21 -15.13
N GLY A 786 -20.75 30.51 -14.16
CA GLY A 786 -19.39 30.00 -14.01
C GLY A 786 -19.25 28.74 -13.18
N GLU A 787 -18.15 28.66 -12.45
CA GLU A 787 -17.81 27.52 -11.59
C GLU A 787 -18.57 27.52 -10.25
N LEU A 788 -18.99 26.32 -9.82
CA LEU A 788 -19.49 26.07 -8.46
C LEU A 788 -18.37 26.21 -7.43
N ALA A 789 -18.41 27.31 -6.69
CA ALA A 789 -17.45 27.64 -5.65
C ALA A 789 -17.75 26.90 -4.32
N PRO A 790 -16.81 26.09 -3.77
CA PRO A 790 -16.99 25.40 -2.51
C PRO A 790 -16.59 26.27 -1.29
N ALA A 791 -17.37 26.19 -0.21
CA ALA A 791 -16.96 26.68 1.10
C ALA A 791 -17.19 25.65 2.22
N ILE A 792 -16.23 25.54 3.12
CA ILE A 792 -16.38 24.84 4.41
C ILE A 792 -16.64 25.90 5.47
N GLU A 793 -17.68 25.70 6.28
CA GLU A 793 -17.89 26.39 7.55
C GLU A 793 -17.73 25.36 8.66
N ALA A 794 -16.62 25.42 9.40
CA ALA A 794 -16.30 24.48 10.46
C ALA A 794 -16.18 25.20 11.82
N THR A 795 -16.54 24.51 12.89
CA THR A 795 -16.30 24.97 14.26
C THR A 795 -15.26 24.06 14.90
N ILE A 796 -14.17 24.64 15.37
CA ILE A 796 -13.11 23.93 16.11
C ILE A 796 -13.17 24.28 17.61
N ASP A 797 -12.78 23.33 18.46
CA ASP A 797 -12.54 23.59 19.89
C ASP A 797 -11.07 23.94 20.10
N ALA A 798 -10.79 25.25 20.19
CA ALA A 798 -9.45 25.78 20.41
C ALA A 798 -9.31 26.27 21.85
N TYR A 799 -8.55 25.52 22.66
CA TYR A 799 -8.27 25.87 24.06
C TYR A 799 -9.51 26.05 24.96
N GLY A 800 -10.60 25.33 24.66
CA GLY A 800 -11.87 25.41 25.38
C GLY A 800 -12.81 26.50 24.87
N GLU A 801 -12.45 27.20 23.79
CA GLU A 801 -13.28 28.20 23.11
C GLU A 801 -13.62 27.72 21.70
N LEU A 802 -14.88 27.89 21.31
CA LEU A 802 -15.35 27.51 19.97
C LEU A 802 -15.01 28.62 18.97
N VAL A 803 -14.22 28.27 17.96
CA VAL A 803 -13.79 29.19 16.89
C VAL A 803 -14.32 28.68 15.55
N ASP A 804 -14.93 29.56 14.76
CA ASP A 804 -15.41 29.19 13.43
C ASP A 804 -14.32 29.45 12.36
N VAL A 805 -14.03 28.45 11.54
CA VAL A 805 -13.08 28.51 10.44
C VAL A 805 -13.82 28.32 9.13
N PHE A 806 -13.67 29.29 8.24
CA PHE A 806 -14.21 29.25 6.89
C PHE A 806 -13.07 28.94 5.92
N VAL A 807 -13.23 27.95 5.05
CA VAL A 807 -12.31 27.68 3.92
C VAL A 807 -13.07 27.90 2.63
N PHE A 808 -12.60 28.77 1.75
CA PHE A 808 -13.37 29.18 0.56
C PHE A 808 -12.51 29.32 -0.70
N HIS A 809 -12.95 28.70 -1.79
CA HIS A 809 -12.38 28.88 -3.13
C HIS A 809 -13.38 29.63 -4.01
N SER A 810 -13.07 30.89 -4.36
CA SER A 810 -13.94 31.73 -5.19
C SER A 810 -13.99 31.27 -6.65
N GLY A 811 -15.10 31.53 -7.32
CA GLY A 811 -15.25 31.36 -8.76
C GLY A 811 -14.34 32.29 -9.57
N GLN A 812 -14.22 32.01 -10.86
CA GLN A 812 -13.19 32.54 -11.74
C GLN A 812 -13.28 34.05 -12.01
N GLU A 813 -12.22 34.63 -12.58
CA GLU A 813 -12.18 36.05 -12.92
C GLU A 813 -13.20 36.42 -14.01
N GLU A 814 -13.42 35.50 -14.95
CA GLU A 814 -14.26 35.64 -16.13
C GLU A 814 -15.75 35.80 -15.80
N ASP A 815 -16.18 35.43 -14.58
CA ASP A 815 -17.57 35.47 -14.14
C ASP A 815 -17.79 36.46 -12.97
N PRO A 816 -17.83 37.79 -13.22
CA PRO A 816 -18.00 38.81 -12.18
C PRO A 816 -19.28 38.66 -11.34
N GLU A 817 -20.39 38.24 -11.96
CA GLU A 817 -21.67 38.11 -11.26
C GLU A 817 -21.66 36.93 -10.28
N ASP A 818 -21.09 35.80 -10.68
CA ASP A 818 -20.86 34.65 -9.79
C ASP A 818 -20.04 35.09 -8.57
N ARG A 819 -18.91 35.75 -8.77
CA ARG A 819 -18.07 36.26 -7.67
C ARG A 819 -18.82 37.25 -6.78
N ARG A 820 -19.66 38.14 -7.35
CA ARG A 820 -20.48 39.07 -6.58
C ARG A 820 -21.44 38.31 -5.67
N LEU A 821 -22.22 37.37 -6.22
CA LEU A 821 -23.19 36.57 -5.46
C LEU A 821 -22.51 35.69 -4.40
N GLN A 822 -21.37 35.09 -4.74
CA GLN A 822 -20.54 34.30 -3.82
C GLN A 822 -20.04 35.16 -2.65
N SER A 823 -19.57 36.39 -2.93
CA SER A 823 -19.12 37.31 -1.89
C SER A 823 -20.26 37.69 -0.93
N GLU A 824 -21.47 37.93 -1.45
CA GLU A 824 -22.64 38.28 -0.63
C GLU A 824 -23.08 37.12 0.25
N PHE A 825 -23.11 35.91 -0.31
CA PHE A 825 -23.45 34.70 0.43
C PHE A 825 -22.47 34.46 1.58
N LEU A 826 -21.17 34.48 1.30
CA LEU A 826 -20.15 34.21 2.32
C LEU A 826 -20.10 35.31 3.38
N ALA A 827 -20.23 36.58 3.00
CA ALA A 827 -20.30 37.68 3.95
C ALA A 827 -21.47 37.52 4.92
N ALA A 828 -22.65 37.10 4.43
CA ALA A 828 -23.80 36.83 5.27
C ALA A 828 -23.55 35.67 6.25
N ARG A 829 -22.89 34.58 5.79
CA ARG A 829 -22.50 33.46 6.68
C ARG A 829 -21.52 33.90 7.76
N MET A 830 -20.47 34.63 7.39
CA MET A 830 -19.48 35.16 8.33
C MET A 830 -20.10 36.16 9.31
N LYS A 831 -21.07 36.98 8.89
CA LYS A 831 -21.78 37.91 9.79
C LYS A 831 -22.67 37.20 10.80
N ALA A 832 -23.29 36.10 10.39
CA ALA A 832 -24.24 35.37 11.21
C ALA A 832 -23.61 34.66 12.42
N THR A 833 -22.32 34.30 12.36
CA THR A 833 -21.68 33.67 13.52
C THR A 833 -21.36 34.70 14.62
N PRO A 834 -21.77 34.45 15.88
CA PRO A 834 -21.39 35.28 17.02
C PRO A 834 -20.01 34.90 17.60
N ARG A 835 -19.38 33.83 17.09
CA ARG A 835 -18.10 33.32 17.60
C ARG A 835 -16.92 34.08 16.98
N PRO A 836 -15.74 34.02 17.62
CA PRO A 836 -14.48 34.33 16.94
C PRO A 836 -14.36 33.50 15.66
N ALA A 837 -13.86 34.11 14.59
CA ALA A 837 -13.79 33.44 13.30
C ALA A 837 -12.56 33.79 12.48
N ILE A 838 -12.14 32.85 11.64
CA ILE A 838 -11.05 32.98 10.66
C ILE A 838 -11.59 32.56 9.29
N LEU A 839 -11.33 33.36 8.24
CA LEU A 839 -11.50 32.97 6.85
C LEU A 839 -10.14 32.66 6.25
N LEU A 840 -10.01 31.51 5.59
CA LEU A 840 -8.87 31.05 4.81
C LEU A 840 -9.35 30.88 3.37
N SER A 841 -8.93 31.75 2.46
CA SER A 841 -9.62 31.82 1.16
C SER A 841 -8.77 32.26 -0.01
N TYR A 842 -9.29 31.98 -1.21
CA TYR A 842 -8.87 32.54 -2.48
C TYR A 842 -10.01 33.38 -3.05
N LEU A 843 -9.86 34.71 -3.12
CA LEU A 843 -10.97 35.66 -3.35
C LEU A 843 -11.02 36.31 -4.74
N VAL A 844 -9.96 36.16 -5.55
CA VAL A 844 -9.85 36.76 -6.91
C VAL A 844 -10.20 38.26 -6.90
N THR A 845 -9.57 39.00 -6.00
CA THR A 845 -9.84 40.44 -5.84
C THR A 845 -8.60 41.18 -5.34
N LYS A 846 -8.54 42.50 -5.55
CA LYS A 846 -7.49 43.35 -5.00
C LYS A 846 -7.91 43.90 -3.64
N PRO A 847 -6.96 44.10 -2.71
CA PRO A 847 -7.24 44.78 -1.45
C PRO A 847 -7.86 46.15 -1.72
N LEU A 848 -8.86 46.52 -0.91
CA LEU A 848 -9.55 47.81 -0.97
C LEU A 848 -10.28 48.09 -2.29
N GLN A 849 -10.62 47.07 -3.09
CA GLN A 849 -11.32 47.23 -4.36
C GLN A 849 -12.49 46.26 -4.52
N GLY A 850 -13.60 46.72 -5.11
CA GLY A 850 -14.72 45.88 -5.52
C GLY A 850 -15.26 44.98 -4.39
N ASN A 851 -15.31 43.68 -4.65
CA ASN A 851 -15.85 42.68 -3.72
C ASN A 851 -15.08 42.57 -2.40
N TYR A 852 -13.84 43.07 -2.31
CA TYR A 852 -13.11 43.17 -1.05
C TYR A 852 -13.95 43.80 0.06
N HIS A 853 -14.69 44.87 -0.24
CA HIS A 853 -15.53 45.58 0.75
C HIS A 853 -16.78 44.80 1.18
N THR A 854 -17.12 43.72 0.46
CA THR A 854 -18.16 42.78 0.89
C THR A 854 -17.59 41.78 1.88
N TYR A 855 -16.36 41.30 1.66
CA TYR A 855 -15.67 40.37 2.56
C TYR A 855 -15.11 41.04 3.81
N VAL A 856 -14.68 42.30 3.73
CA VAL A 856 -14.02 43.05 4.81
C VAL A 856 -14.85 44.27 5.19
N GLY A 857 -15.17 44.41 6.47
CA GLY A 857 -15.92 45.53 7.02
C GLY A 857 -17.25 45.11 7.65
N GLU A 858 -18.19 46.05 7.82
CA GLU A 858 -19.40 45.83 8.61
C GLU A 858 -20.32 44.73 8.06
N LYS A 859 -20.34 44.54 6.73
CA LYS A 859 -21.23 43.58 6.05
C LYS A 859 -20.94 42.13 6.49
N SER A 860 -19.67 41.75 6.57
CA SER A 860 -19.24 40.43 7.07
C SER A 860 -18.88 40.44 8.56
N GLY A 861 -18.49 41.61 9.09
CA GLY A 861 -17.87 41.75 10.41
C GLY A 861 -16.41 41.29 10.47
N MET A 862 -15.78 40.97 9.33
CA MET A 862 -14.40 40.49 9.27
C MET A 862 -13.42 41.64 9.04
N ARG A 863 -12.22 41.49 9.60
CA ARG A 863 -11.04 42.33 9.36
C ARG A 863 -10.02 41.57 8.52
N ASP A 864 -9.27 42.31 7.72
CA ASP A 864 -8.15 41.76 6.96
C ASP A 864 -6.94 41.52 7.86
N ILE A 865 -6.22 40.41 7.62
CA ILE A 865 -4.96 40.08 8.27
C ILE A 865 -3.89 41.15 8.06
N ASP A 866 -3.90 41.89 6.95
CA ASP A 866 -3.05 43.08 6.75
C ASP A 866 -3.56 43.98 5.61
N PRO A 867 -4.36 45.03 5.90
CA PRO A 867 -4.84 45.95 4.88
C PRO A 867 -3.76 46.71 4.11
N SER A 868 -2.51 46.75 4.60
CA SER A 868 -1.39 47.43 3.94
C SER A 868 -0.67 46.54 2.92
N ASP A 869 -0.93 45.24 2.93
CA ASP A 869 -0.45 44.32 1.89
C ASP A 869 -1.31 44.48 0.64
N TRP A 870 -0.89 45.40 -0.23
CA TRP A 870 -1.58 45.79 -1.47
C TRP A 870 -1.34 44.80 -2.62
N ASP A 871 -0.32 43.94 -2.54
CA ASP A 871 0.11 43.02 -3.61
C ASP A 871 -0.48 41.61 -3.43
N ARG A 872 -1.74 41.55 -3.00
CA ARG A 872 -2.52 40.32 -2.93
C ARG A 872 -3.55 40.29 -4.05
N TRP A 873 -3.78 39.10 -4.58
CA TRP A 873 -4.76 38.85 -5.63
C TRP A 873 -5.59 37.61 -5.32
N CYS A 874 -4.88 36.51 -5.06
CA CYS A 874 -5.45 35.19 -4.85
C CYS A 874 -5.82 34.99 -3.37
N GLU A 875 -4.82 34.78 -2.51
CA GLU A 875 -5.02 34.29 -1.15
C GLU A 875 -5.28 35.40 -0.13
N TYR A 876 -6.18 35.12 0.81
CA TYR A 876 -6.58 36.02 1.89
C TYR A 876 -6.82 35.25 3.18
N ILE A 877 -6.36 35.84 4.28
CA ILE A 877 -6.76 35.50 5.63
C ILE A 877 -7.56 36.67 6.20
N LEU A 878 -8.80 36.42 6.64
CA LEU A 878 -9.59 37.40 7.38
C LEU A 878 -9.90 36.86 8.78
N TYR A 879 -10.18 37.73 9.73
CA TYR A 879 -10.50 37.32 11.10
C TYR A 879 -11.47 38.28 11.81
N LYS A 880 -12.08 37.79 12.89
CA LYS A 880 -12.80 38.60 13.87
C LYS A 880 -12.82 37.92 15.24
N GLY A 881 -12.96 38.69 16.30
CA GLY A 881 -13.07 38.20 17.68
C GLY A 881 -11.80 37.53 18.22
N LEU A 882 -10.66 37.68 17.54
CA LEU A 882 -9.36 37.10 17.93
C LEU A 882 -8.27 38.18 17.89
N ARG A 883 -7.28 38.09 18.78
CA ARG A 883 -6.09 38.94 18.67
C ARG A 883 -5.13 38.40 17.62
N ARG A 884 -5.00 39.07 16.48
CA ARG A 884 -3.94 38.81 15.49
C ARG A 884 -2.57 39.19 16.10
N ALA A 885 -1.65 38.25 16.16
CA ALA A 885 -0.28 38.46 16.64
C ALA A 885 0.73 38.62 15.51
N ALA A 886 0.57 37.87 14.40
CA ALA A 886 1.55 37.85 13.32
C ALA A 886 0.95 37.50 11.96
N TYR A 887 1.63 37.89 10.89
CA TYR A 887 1.32 37.57 9.49
C TYR A 887 2.61 37.31 8.68
N ALA A 888 2.60 36.30 7.82
CA ALA A 888 3.70 35.99 6.92
C ALA A 888 3.23 35.51 5.54
N ARG A 889 4.01 35.87 4.51
CA ARG A 889 3.89 35.33 3.15
C ARG A 889 5.11 34.49 2.85
N VAL A 890 4.91 33.22 2.51
CA VAL A 890 5.99 32.24 2.31
C VAL A 890 5.96 31.74 0.88
N SER A 891 7.11 31.79 0.20
CA SER A 891 7.19 31.43 -1.22
C SER A 891 6.81 29.97 -1.44
N ARG A 892 6.19 29.72 -2.59
CA ARG A 892 5.68 28.40 -3.02
C ARG A 892 6.72 27.41 -3.53
N SER A 893 7.97 27.84 -3.68
CA SER A 893 9.00 27.07 -4.38
C SER A 893 8.50 26.69 -5.80
N THR A 894 8.68 25.43 -6.21
CA THR A 894 8.15 24.89 -7.47
C THR A 894 6.87 24.07 -7.31
N ILE A 895 6.21 24.14 -6.14
CA ILE A 895 5.06 23.27 -5.82
C ILE A 895 3.80 23.73 -6.52
N THR A 896 3.50 25.04 -6.51
CA THR A 896 2.28 25.61 -7.08
C THR A 896 2.61 26.97 -7.72
N ASP A 897 1.61 27.69 -8.19
CA ASP A 897 1.68 29.08 -8.67
C ASP A 897 1.34 30.13 -7.60
N THR A 898 0.76 29.72 -6.48
CA THR A 898 0.34 30.54 -5.32
C THR A 898 1.29 30.37 -4.14
N GLU A 899 1.67 31.48 -3.51
CA GLU A 899 2.36 31.43 -2.21
C GLU A 899 1.53 30.82 -1.09
N ILE A 900 2.13 30.66 0.09
CA ILE A 900 1.43 30.30 1.32
C ILE A 900 1.26 31.57 2.14
N GLN A 901 0.04 31.84 2.58
CA GLN A 901 -0.22 32.86 3.60
C GLN A 901 -0.48 32.23 4.96
N VAL A 902 0.11 32.80 6.01
CA VAL A 902 -0.03 32.30 7.39
C VAL A 902 -0.24 33.45 8.38
N GLY A 903 -1.22 33.30 9.27
CA GLY A 903 -1.49 34.23 10.37
C GLY A 903 -1.46 33.52 11.73
N LYS A 904 -0.98 34.21 12.77
CA LYS A 904 -1.07 33.75 14.16
C LYS A 904 -2.13 34.54 14.91
N PHE A 905 -3.04 33.83 15.59
CA PHE A 905 -4.14 34.40 16.36
C PHE A 905 -4.11 33.89 17.80
N VAL A 906 -4.37 34.75 18.78
CA VAL A 906 -4.46 34.38 20.20
C VAL A 906 -5.92 34.30 20.63
N VAL A 907 -6.28 33.15 21.18
CA VAL A 907 -7.65 32.82 21.63
C VAL A 907 -7.92 33.41 23.01
N GLY A 908 -9.15 33.87 23.25
CA GLY A 908 -9.57 34.48 24.52
C GLY A 908 -9.03 35.89 24.77
N GLN A 909 -8.46 36.57 23.76
CA GLN A 909 -7.98 37.95 23.85
C GLN A 909 -8.70 38.86 22.85
N PRO A 910 -8.98 40.12 23.22
CA PRO A 910 -9.67 41.07 22.33
C PRO A 910 -8.81 41.40 21.10
N GLU A 911 -9.47 41.83 20.04
CA GLU A 911 -8.79 42.22 18.80
C GLU A 911 -7.78 43.37 19.04
N GLY A 912 -6.61 43.26 18.41
CA GLY A 912 -5.54 44.26 18.47
C GLY A 912 -5.68 45.40 17.44
N SER A 913 -4.70 46.30 17.46
CA SER A 913 -4.59 47.39 16.48
C SER A 913 -3.90 46.92 15.19
N ASN A 914 -3.77 47.83 14.21
CA ASN A 914 -2.97 47.60 13.01
C ASN A 914 -1.52 48.07 13.16
N ASP A 915 -1.10 48.41 14.38
CA ASP A 915 0.26 48.90 14.63
C ASP A 915 1.25 47.75 14.58
N VAL A 916 2.25 47.86 13.70
CA VAL A 916 3.32 46.88 13.57
C VAL A 916 4.34 47.08 14.68
N ILE A 917 4.69 46.00 15.39
CA ILE A 917 5.66 46.02 16.48
C ILE A 917 6.94 45.25 16.12
N PRO A 918 8.11 45.64 16.68
CA PRO A 918 9.35 44.89 16.49
C PRO A 918 9.25 43.48 17.09
N GLU A 919 9.82 42.48 16.40
CA GLU A 919 9.83 41.08 16.84
C GLU A 919 10.39 40.88 18.26
N ALA A 920 11.35 41.70 18.67
CA ALA A 920 11.93 41.66 20.02
C ALA A 920 10.87 41.84 21.14
N GLN A 921 9.73 42.46 20.84
CA GLN A 921 8.62 42.67 21.77
C GLN A 921 7.59 41.54 21.74
N VAL A 922 7.71 40.59 20.80
CA VAL A 922 6.79 39.48 20.59
C VAL A 922 7.24 38.27 21.41
N PRO A 923 6.36 37.60 22.18
CA PRO A 923 6.68 36.34 22.86
C PRO A 923 7.16 35.25 21.88
N GLU A 924 8.08 34.39 22.31
CA GLU A 924 8.73 33.40 21.43
C GLU A 924 7.73 32.48 20.70
N GLY A 925 6.71 31.94 21.40
CA GLY A 925 5.67 31.09 20.77
C GLY A 925 4.78 31.81 19.74
N LEU A 926 4.80 33.15 19.72
CA LEU A 926 4.09 33.98 18.74
C LEU A 926 4.99 34.44 17.58
N ARG A 927 6.29 34.14 17.61
CA ARG A 927 7.20 34.39 16.50
C ARG A 927 7.05 33.32 15.43
N PHE A 928 7.36 33.67 14.19
CA PHE A 928 7.47 32.67 13.14
C PHE A 928 8.89 32.08 13.05
N PRO A 929 9.05 30.85 12.53
CA PRO A 929 10.34 30.18 12.47
C PRO A 929 11.40 30.94 11.66
N ALA A 930 12.56 31.22 12.27
CA ALA A 930 13.65 31.93 11.60
C ALA A 930 14.22 31.19 10.37
N LEU A 931 13.91 29.89 10.22
CA LEU A 931 14.33 29.00 9.12
C LEU A 931 14.01 29.56 7.72
N PHE A 932 12.91 30.30 7.58
CA PHE A 932 12.46 30.82 6.28
C PHE A 932 13.05 32.20 5.91
N ARG A 933 13.93 32.78 6.75
CA ARG A 933 14.59 34.06 6.43
C ARG A 933 15.68 33.89 5.35
N GLY A 934 15.98 34.98 4.64
CA GLY A 934 17.05 35.01 3.65
C GLY A 934 16.77 34.07 2.46
N GLN A 935 17.61 33.05 2.26
CA GLN A 935 17.40 32.05 1.20
C GLN A 935 16.33 31.01 1.57
N GLY A 936 15.94 30.95 2.86
CA GLY A 936 14.97 30.00 3.37
C GLY A 936 15.41 28.54 3.24
N VAL A 937 14.44 27.63 3.12
CA VAL A 937 14.63 26.18 3.11
C VAL A 937 13.89 25.55 1.92
N ARG A 938 14.59 24.75 1.11
CA ARG A 938 14.03 24.04 -0.07
C ARG A 938 13.24 24.95 -1.05
N GLY A 939 13.65 26.22 -1.17
CA GLY A 939 13.00 27.23 -2.02
C GLY A 939 11.78 27.93 -1.39
N HIS A 940 11.46 27.61 -0.14
CA HIS A 940 10.47 28.31 0.68
C HIS A 940 11.17 29.34 1.56
N ARG A 941 10.77 30.61 1.44
CA ARG A 941 11.30 31.74 2.21
C ARG A 941 10.21 32.76 2.46
N TYR A 942 10.38 33.60 3.47
CA TYR A 942 9.58 34.83 3.57
C TYR A 942 9.82 35.67 2.32
N HIS A 943 8.73 36.08 1.67
CA HIS A 943 8.77 36.86 0.45
C HIS A 943 7.73 37.98 0.52
N VAL A 944 7.84 38.95 -0.39
CA VAL A 944 7.13 40.25 -0.36
C VAL A 944 7.62 41.18 0.75
N PHE A 945 7.76 40.69 1.98
CA PHE A 945 8.26 41.49 3.12
C PHE A 945 9.66 41.09 3.60
N ASP A 946 10.24 40.01 3.07
CA ASP A 946 11.49 39.35 3.51
C ASP A 946 11.53 38.88 4.99
N GLU A 947 10.57 39.31 5.81
CA GLU A 947 10.36 38.91 7.20
C GLU A 947 8.86 38.91 7.56
N PRO A 948 8.45 38.21 8.64
CA PRO A 948 7.09 38.26 9.15
C PRO A 948 6.75 39.63 9.76
N ARG A 949 5.47 40.01 9.71
CA ARG A 949 4.93 41.20 10.39
C ARG A 949 4.27 40.80 11.70
N TYR A 950 4.47 41.61 12.74
CA TYR A 950 3.91 41.39 14.07
C TYR A 950 3.09 42.58 14.53
N TYR A 951 2.04 42.34 15.32
CA TYR A 951 1.08 43.37 15.72
C TYR A 951 0.85 43.39 17.23
N ALA A 952 0.51 44.58 17.76
CA ALA A 952 0.22 44.83 19.17
C ALA A 952 -1.02 44.10 19.68
#